data_AF-A0A947ZYQ5-F1
#
_entry.id   AF-A0A947ZYQ5-F1
#
_cell.length_a   1.000
_cell.length_b   1.000
_cell.length_c   1.000
_cell.angle_alpha   90.00
_cell.angle_beta   90.00
_cell.angle_gamma   90.00
#
_symmetry.space_group_name_H-M   'P 1'
#
loop_
_entity.id
_entity.type
_entity.pdbx_description
1 polymer ?
#
loop_
_entity_poly.entity_id
_entity_poly.type
_entity_poly.pdbx_seq_one_letter_code
_entity_poly.pdbx_strand_id
1 'polypeptide(L)'
;MNRKGFSLVELMISVVVLGIVMAAVVTMMINSDKAKRKNESLIEAQQQGSAAMEMLVRDIRSAGYEVATLNEQPIIAYAMPFEIIFNTNLNPFPDSLGLKQPRAYDPGISPLCPNYTIGATFTGGAETYRYTLDSNHDGIFGVADRIDDAVELRTRNPDDYVLIRQTYGRMDDNTNNVYPNRNFDIALVRGPVAADDQDIIPMFQYWYRDVVSNVLVLWGDTDGDEVLTGVERLFANPPQNILMSIEMITITVTTETRIPVDRNQYRRVVVSTTTNLANVPNTKAKYGITGKLKDESGGGIAGGKVYLSTGSIQTSNGSGDYTFAVENGIYVVTPEKLINSGSYFYVLKNPQDSSVTVADADAPNVDFRYQSISSGDMRDVGGKVYNDSIVPIGVTPGVPPAPDTDERGITGVVVAVKGKPTIADSTILNISTTTDALGDYRFTLPQGIYTITEIDSPGYYSTTPNIVVDTLGATDNLNVNFGDSRAGMGTINIKVWNDADKDSTLDTGEPGLGNVFCMVVNTNNGDLAGSGRTDANGDLVINLPGDSLYTVMEIDPDSMISTCGLFRAIGSTSWSVASTLNQVDSLFVPKDSTRYVMFGDVVGYVAIPLGQTERVLSMILPDLREYREPPGDRNNPLSYSADPDIVLGTVNTTGAVSNLLVWYNRYQSSATPASALFPTAFDSSANLTTDITALAGGDINSHLGSTTEDVICGLKENVGAFNISVGRTHDGGLTGANFNRDKGLMRDAVLNYATSTPVSNTSVLALGTGNLTPTTLTTLRLDFAAGTKVADNEGRVEIWKSNSATNNPPTFTLDTVIATAGGGTPLGEVRALLLMDVVDSTGTLGSDLPNNYQDLIIATKTGSFPTYTGQLVIYRRAGLNKRFIHQATYNISDGYINALGTYRSRGTSFPNDIICGLRTNGSTVDDYKGRLSLWYNNNDGTFGSTGAPNVSRVTEGEVLCLSANNLNIDYMIDVAVGLKFGEYTGGTRFYYNTSGSLALAGSDPSGGKYTGEVVTIRSKTLRPYTTKVDVVVGERFLSGGVGYGRVIIYHHKY
;
A
#
# COMPACT_ATOMS: atom_id res chain seq x y z
N MET A 1 38.57 -50.19 -29.26
CA MET A 1 38.11 -48.79 -29.14
C MET A 1 38.91 -48.13 -28.02
N ASN A 2 39.90 -47.31 -28.36
CA ASN A 2 40.71 -46.57 -27.39
C ASN A 2 39.87 -45.44 -26.78
N ARG A 3 39.38 -45.62 -25.55
CA ARG A 3 38.86 -44.51 -24.74
C ARG A 3 40.05 -43.82 -24.08
N LYS A 4 40.61 -42.81 -24.74
CA LYS A 4 41.60 -41.91 -24.14
C LYS A 4 40.88 -41.11 -23.05
N GLY A 5 41.21 -41.37 -21.78
CA GLY A 5 40.76 -40.55 -20.67
C GLY A 5 41.44 -39.18 -20.69
N PHE A 6 40.75 -38.18 -20.17
CA PHE A 6 41.26 -36.81 -20.07
C PHE A 6 42.51 -36.75 -19.21
N SER A 7 43.52 -36.03 -19.67
CA SER A 7 44.72 -35.76 -18.88
C SER A 7 44.40 -34.76 -17.77
N LEU A 8 45.17 -34.82 -16.68
CA LEU A 8 45.05 -33.90 -15.55
C LEU A 8 45.20 -32.43 -15.99
N VAL A 9 46.02 -32.19 -17.03
CA VAL A 9 46.21 -30.87 -17.65
C VAL A 9 44.95 -30.38 -18.35
N GLU A 10 44.24 -31.23 -19.10
CA GLU A 10 42.96 -30.88 -19.74
C GLU A 10 41.87 -30.54 -18.71
N LEU A 11 41.86 -31.24 -17.57
CA LEU A 11 40.91 -30.97 -16.49
C LEU A 11 41.21 -29.64 -15.80
N MET A 12 42.49 -29.34 -15.56
CA MET A 12 42.90 -28.03 -15.02
C MET A 12 42.57 -26.87 -15.97
N ILE A 13 42.83 -27.02 -17.27
CA ILE A 13 42.49 -26.00 -18.27
C ILE A 13 40.96 -25.81 -18.33
N SER A 14 40.19 -26.88 -18.29
CA SER A 14 38.72 -26.80 -18.33
C SER A 14 38.14 -26.06 -17.12
N VAL A 15 38.68 -26.29 -15.92
CA VAL A 15 38.24 -25.57 -14.70
C VAL A 15 38.61 -24.09 -14.76
N VAL A 16 39.79 -23.73 -15.29
CA VAL A 16 40.20 -22.33 -15.45
C VAL A 16 39.31 -21.61 -16.47
N VAL A 17 39.01 -22.25 -17.62
CA VAL A 17 38.12 -21.68 -18.64
C VAL A 17 36.70 -21.52 -18.09
N LEU A 18 36.18 -22.52 -17.36
CA LEU A 18 34.86 -22.43 -16.71
C LEU A 18 34.82 -21.30 -15.67
N GLY A 19 35.89 -21.11 -14.90
CA GLY A 19 36.01 -20.01 -13.93
C GLY A 19 35.99 -18.64 -14.59
N ILE A 20 36.69 -18.47 -15.72
CA ILE A 20 36.68 -17.21 -16.49
C ILE A 20 35.29 -16.93 -17.07
N VAL A 21 34.62 -17.96 -17.61
CA VAL A 21 33.26 -17.82 -18.15
C VAL A 21 32.27 -17.47 -17.04
N MET A 22 32.34 -18.12 -15.88
CA MET A 22 31.48 -17.80 -14.74
C MET A 22 31.72 -16.38 -14.22
N ALA A 23 32.97 -15.92 -14.13
CA ALA A 23 33.29 -14.55 -13.75
C ALA A 23 32.72 -13.53 -14.74
N ALA A 24 32.76 -13.82 -16.04
CA ALA A 24 32.15 -12.98 -17.07
C ALA A 24 30.63 -12.91 -16.95
N VAL A 25 29.96 -14.06 -16.69
CA VAL A 25 28.51 -14.13 -16.49
C VAL A 25 28.08 -13.38 -15.23
N VAL A 26 28.78 -13.56 -14.11
CA VAL A 26 28.49 -12.82 -12.86
C VAL A 26 28.68 -11.32 -13.06
N THR A 27 29.74 -10.90 -13.76
CA THR A 27 29.95 -9.48 -14.08
C THR A 27 28.83 -8.92 -14.96
N MET A 28 28.37 -9.68 -15.95
CA MET A 28 27.25 -9.30 -16.81
C MET A 28 25.94 -9.20 -16.01
N MET A 29 25.70 -10.13 -15.08
CA MET A 29 24.52 -10.12 -14.21
C MET A 29 24.53 -8.92 -13.26
N ILE A 30 25.65 -8.61 -12.62
CA ILE A 30 25.80 -7.42 -11.76
C ILE A 30 25.56 -6.13 -12.56
N ASN A 31 26.08 -6.06 -13.78
CA ASN A 31 25.85 -4.90 -14.65
C ASN A 31 24.39 -4.80 -15.12
N SER A 32 23.73 -5.93 -15.38
CA SER A 32 22.29 -5.97 -15.72
C SER A 32 21.44 -5.52 -14.54
N ASP A 33 21.76 -5.96 -13.32
CA ASP A 33 21.02 -5.56 -12.11
C ASP A 33 21.19 -4.07 -11.80
N LYS A 34 22.41 -3.54 -11.99
CA LYS A 34 22.69 -2.09 -11.90
C LYS A 34 21.91 -1.30 -12.95
N ALA A 35 21.87 -1.78 -14.19
CA ALA A 35 21.12 -1.15 -15.27
C ALA A 35 19.60 -1.19 -15.02
N LYS A 36 19.09 -2.30 -14.48
CA LYS A 36 17.69 -2.45 -14.10
C LYS A 36 17.29 -1.45 -13.00
N ARG A 37 18.04 -1.38 -11.90
CA ARG A 37 17.76 -0.41 -10.81
C ARG A 37 17.81 1.05 -11.29
N LYS A 38 18.78 1.37 -12.16
CA LYS A 38 18.89 2.69 -12.82
C LYS A 38 17.62 3.05 -13.59
N ASN A 39 17.08 2.09 -14.36
CA ASN A 39 15.88 2.32 -15.15
C ASN A 39 14.62 2.39 -14.27
N GLU A 40 14.51 1.56 -13.23
CA GLU A 40 13.38 1.59 -12.28
C GLU A 40 13.29 2.95 -11.59
N SER A 41 14.38 3.46 -11.03
CA SER A 41 14.39 4.78 -10.39
C SER A 41 14.10 5.94 -11.35
N LEU A 42 14.48 5.83 -12.63
CA LEU A 42 14.16 6.83 -13.64
C LEU A 42 12.68 6.81 -14.03
N ILE A 43 12.09 5.61 -14.15
CA ILE A 43 10.67 5.44 -14.44
C ILE A 43 9.83 5.98 -13.29
N GLU A 44 10.20 5.73 -12.04
CA GLU A 44 9.52 6.27 -10.86
C GLU A 44 9.51 7.81 -10.86
N ALA A 45 10.68 8.45 -11.08
CA ALA A 45 10.78 9.92 -11.17
C ALA A 45 9.89 10.48 -12.29
N GLN A 46 9.87 9.82 -13.45
CA GLN A 46 9.03 10.23 -14.57
C GLN A 46 7.53 10.07 -14.28
N GLN A 47 7.13 8.97 -13.63
CA GLN A 47 5.73 8.74 -13.25
C GLN A 47 5.25 9.79 -12.23
N GLN A 48 6.09 10.12 -11.25
CA GLN A 48 5.78 11.16 -10.26
C GLN A 48 5.65 12.54 -10.89
N GLY A 49 6.61 12.92 -11.74
CA GLY A 49 6.54 14.18 -12.48
C GLY A 49 5.31 14.27 -13.37
N SER A 50 4.90 13.16 -13.99
CA SER A 50 3.71 13.10 -14.85
C SER A 50 2.41 13.21 -14.05
N ALA A 51 2.31 12.52 -12.91
CA ALA A 51 1.14 12.59 -12.03
C ALA A 51 0.96 13.98 -11.41
N ALA A 52 2.06 14.61 -10.95
CA ALA A 52 2.05 15.97 -10.46
C ALA A 52 1.63 16.97 -11.54
N MET A 53 2.19 16.81 -12.75
CA MET A 53 1.85 17.64 -13.90
C MET A 53 0.36 17.55 -14.26
N GLU A 54 -0.19 16.34 -14.32
CA GLU A 54 -1.60 16.14 -14.67
C GLU A 54 -2.54 16.83 -13.66
N MET A 55 -2.24 16.71 -12.37
CA MET A 55 -3.03 17.34 -11.31
C MET A 55 -2.89 18.87 -11.30
N LEU A 56 -1.68 19.40 -11.47
CA LEU A 56 -1.44 20.84 -11.59
C LEU A 56 -2.19 21.43 -12.79
N VAL A 57 -2.07 20.80 -13.97
CA VAL A 57 -2.72 21.27 -15.19
C VAL A 57 -4.24 21.24 -15.06
N ARG A 58 -4.79 20.15 -14.51
CA ARG A 58 -6.25 20.02 -14.33
C ARG A 58 -6.81 21.13 -13.46
N ASP A 59 -6.19 21.38 -12.31
CA ASP A 59 -6.70 22.33 -11.32
C ASP A 59 -6.40 23.80 -11.71
N ILE A 60 -5.25 24.08 -12.32
CA ILE A 60 -4.94 25.42 -12.86
C ILE A 60 -5.87 25.76 -14.03
N ARG A 61 -6.26 24.79 -14.86
CA ARG A 61 -7.24 25.03 -15.94
C ARG A 61 -8.62 25.42 -15.42
N SER A 62 -9.00 24.98 -14.23
CA SER A 62 -10.26 25.38 -13.59
C SER A 62 -10.18 26.73 -12.88
N ALA A 63 -9.00 27.35 -12.75
CA ALA A 63 -8.86 28.67 -12.14
C ALA A 63 -9.81 29.70 -12.79
N GLY A 64 -10.56 30.43 -11.97
CA GLY A 64 -11.55 31.42 -12.41
C GLY A 64 -12.97 30.89 -12.61
N TYR A 65 -13.20 29.59 -12.43
CA TYR A 65 -14.55 29.02 -12.53
C TYR A 65 -15.44 29.46 -11.34
N GLU A 66 -16.61 30.04 -11.66
CA GLU A 66 -17.62 30.56 -10.70
C GLU A 66 -17.09 31.49 -9.59
N VAL A 67 -15.99 32.19 -9.87
CA VAL A 67 -15.47 33.23 -8.98
C VAL A 67 -16.43 34.43 -8.95
N ALA A 68 -16.69 34.98 -7.77
CA ALA A 68 -17.66 36.05 -7.59
C ALA A 68 -17.22 37.35 -8.29
N THR A 69 -17.90 37.72 -9.37
CA THR A 69 -17.61 38.93 -10.15
C THR A 69 -18.04 40.23 -9.47
N LEU A 70 -18.95 40.17 -8.49
CA LEU A 70 -19.54 41.33 -7.82
C LEU A 70 -18.69 41.93 -6.69
N ASN A 71 -17.76 41.14 -6.11
CA ASN A 71 -16.86 41.56 -5.04
C ASN A 71 -15.37 41.43 -5.43
N GLU A 72 -15.07 41.25 -6.73
CA GLU A 72 -13.71 41.19 -7.31
C GLU A 72 -12.78 40.16 -6.65
N GLN A 73 -13.24 38.92 -6.42
CA GLN A 73 -12.32 37.86 -6.00
C GLN A 73 -11.30 37.61 -7.13
N PRO A 74 -9.98 37.72 -6.88
CA PRO A 74 -8.97 37.59 -7.91
C PRO A 74 -8.87 36.14 -8.37
N ILE A 75 -8.59 35.91 -9.65
CA ILE A 75 -8.43 34.54 -10.17
C ILE A 75 -7.09 33.97 -9.76
N ILE A 76 -6.01 34.69 -10.04
CA ILE A 76 -4.69 34.44 -9.46
C ILE A 76 -4.48 35.47 -8.36
N ALA A 77 -4.33 34.99 -7.14
CA ALA A 77 -4.11 35.80 -5.95
C ALA A 77 -2.62 36.01 -5.65
N TYR A 78 -1.78 35.04 -6.01
CA TYR A 78 -0.34 35.06 -5.77
C TYR A 78 0.38 34.23 -6.84
N ALA A 79 1.48 34.76 -7.38
CA ALA A 79 2.19 34.17 -8.51
C ALA A 79 3.72 34.29 -8.34
N MET A 80 4.32 33.32 -7.65
CA MET A 80 5.77 33.21 -7.46
C MET A 80 6.34 31.98 -8.20
N PRO A 81 7.67 31.88 -8.39
CA PRO A 81 8.32 30.80 -9.14
C PRO A 81 7.95 29.38 -8.69
N PHE A 82 7.70 29.18 -7.38
CA PHE A 82 7.40 27.88 -6.76
C PHE A 82 6.12 27.86 -5.93
N GLU A 83 5.34 28.94 -5.97
CA GLU A 83 4.07 29.04 -5.26
C GLU A 83 3.03 29.76 -6.14
N ILE A 84 1.83 29.20 -6.21
CA ILE A 84 0.67 29.80 -6.88
C ILE A 84 -0.56 29.68 -5.99
N ILE A 85 -1.31 30.78 -5.89
CA ILE A 85 -2.60 30.82 -5.21
C ILE A 85 -3.65 31.28 -6.21
N PHE A 86 -4.73 30.51 -6.37
CA PHE A 86 -5.80 30.84 -7.28
C PHE A 86 -7.18 30.44 -6.73
N ASN A 87 -8.24 31.05 -7.28
CA ASN A 87 -9.61 30.80 -6.84
C ASN A 87 -10.41 30.06 -7.91
N THR A 88 -11.20 29.07 -7.50
CA THR A 88 -12.09 28.28 -8.38
C THR A 88 -13.14 27.55 -7.55
N ASN A 89 -14.31 27.26 -8.11
CA ASN A 89 -15.33 26.40 -7.49
C ASN A 89 -15.16 24.95 -7.97
N LEU A 90 -14.49 24.12 -7.17
CA LEU A 90 -14.27 22.70 -7.51
C LEU A 90 -14.99 21.74 -6.56
N ASN A 91 -15.29 22.16 -5.33
CA ASN A 91 -15.84 21.25 -4.34
C ASN A 91 -16.76 21.99 -3.36
N PRO A 92 -18.10 21.92 -3.49
CA PRO A 92 -18.83 20.88 -4.21
C PRO A 92 -19.33 21.33 -5.58
N PHE A 93 -19.03 20.54 -6.61
CA PHE A 93 -19.60 20.73 -7.95
C PHE A 93 -20.62 19.62 -8.29
N PRO A 94 -21.83 19.94 -8.83
CA PRO A 94 -22.41 21.26 -9.04
C PRO A 94 -23.26 21.78 -7.85
N ASP A 95 -23.22 23.09 -7.62
CA ASP A 95 -23.96 23.81 -6.57
C ASP A 95 -25.45 24.03 -6.94
N SER A 96 -26.16 22.92 -7.06
CA SER A 96 -27.53 22.85 -7.60
C SER A 96 -28.64 23.44 -6.71
N LEU A 97 -28.39 23.76 -5.44
CA LEU A 97 -29.41 24.23 -4.46
C LEU A 97 -28.87 25.28 -3.46
N GLY A 98 -28.09 26.26 -3.94
CA GLY A 98 -27.50 27.34 -3.12
C GLY A 98 -26.04 27.08 -2.73
N LEU A 99 -25.39 28.08 -2.10
CA LEU A 99 -23.97 28.02 -1.69
C LEU A 99 -23.77 26.88 -0.69
N LYS A 100 -23.09 25.81 -1.08
CA LYS A 100 -22.69 24.74 -0.18
C LYS A 100 -21.27 24.97 0.34
N GLN A 101 -20.90 24.23 1.37
CA GLN A 101 -19.55 24.29 1.95
C GLN A 101 -18.60 23.36 1.18
N PRO A 102 -17.32 23.74 1.05
CA PRO A 102 -16.72 25.04 1.34
C PRO A 102 -17.22 26.20 0.46
N ARG A 103 -17.29 27.40 1.05
CA ARG A 103 -17.65 28.66 0.36
C ARG A 103 -16.39 29.49 0.10
N ALA A 104 -16.54 30.66 -0.51
CA ALA A 104 -15.42 31.58 -0.71
C ALA A 104 -14.65 31.92 0.59
N TYR A 105 -13.32 32.01 0.45
CA TYR A 105 -12.38 32.34 1.53
C TYR A 105 -12.73 33.66 2.22
N ASP A 106 -12.71 33.67 3.55
CA ASP A 106 -13.03 34.83 4.38
C ASP A 106 -11.79 35.31 5.15
N PRO A 107 -11.12 36.41 4.76
CA PRO A 107 -9.88 36.85 5.40
C PRO A 107 -10.02 37.26 6.88
N GLY A 108 -11.23 37.34 7.43
CA GLY A 108 -11.48 37.58 8.84
C GLY A 108 -11.50 36.32 9.72
N ILE A 109 -11.35 35.13 9.11
CA ILE A 109 -11.54 33.83 9.76
C ILE A 109 -10.26 32.99 9.69
N SER A 110 -9.92 32.29 10.77
CA SER A 110 -8.75 31.39 10.81
C SER A 110 -9.08 29.98 10.27
N PRO A 111 -8.09 29.25 9.71
CA PRO A 111 -6.72 29.68 9.42
C PRO A 111 -6.67 30.65 8.22
N LEU A 112 -5.74 31.60 8.27
CA LEU A 112 -5.47 32.50 7.14
C LEU A 112 -4.64 31.76 6.09
N CYS A 113 -4.91 32.01 4.81
CA CYS A 113 -4.08 31.56 3.72
C CYS A 113 -2.77 32.39 3.70
N PRO A 114 -1.58 31.77 3.86
CA PRO A 114 -0.31 32.48 3.76
C PRO A 114 -0.20 33.18 2.41
N ASN A 115 0.46 34.35 2.37
CA ASN A 115 0.66 35.15 1.16
C ASN A 115 -0.63 35.62 0.43
N TYR A 116 -1.81 35.39 1.02
CA TYR A 116 -3.09 35.89 0.51
C TYR A 116 -3.84 36.75 1.53
N THR A 117 -3.44 38.03 1.59
CA THR A 117 -4.06 39.04 2.46
C THR A 117 -4.98 39.98 1.67
N ILE A 118 -6.28 39.92 1.94
CA ILE A 118 -7.30 40.77 1.33
C ILE A 118 -8.22 41.36 2.41
N GLY A 119 -8.77 42.55 2.18
CA GLY A 119 -9.59 43.28 3.16
C GLY A 119 -11.10 43.11 3.01
N ALA A 120 -11.57 42.22 2.13
CA ALA A 120 -12.97 42.09 1.75
C ALA A 120 -13.44 40.62 1.83
N THR A 121 -14.70 40.42 2.20
CA THR A 121 -15.35 39.10 2.21
C THR A 121 -16.10 38.85 0.90
N PHE A 122 -15.94 37.65 0.34
CA PHE A 122 -16.60 37.25 -0.89
C PHE A 122 -17.89 36.48 -0.61
N THR A 123 -18.83 36.50 -1.56
CA THR A 123 -20.18 35.91 -1.39
C THR A 123 -20.47 34.78 -2.39
N GLY A 124 -19.44 34.24 -3.05
CA GLY A 124 -19.53 33.15 -4.01
C GLY A 124 -19.20 31.76 -3.44
N GLY A 125 -19.25 30.75 -4.31
CA GLY A 125 -18.86 29.36 -4.01
C GLY A 125 -17.36 29.08 -4.19
N ALA A 126 -16.62 29.93 -4.91
CA ALA A 126 -15.23 29.64 -5.28
C ALA A 126 -14.25 29.61 -4.10
N GLU A 127 -13.64 28.45 -3.87
CA GLU A 127 -12.59 28.23 -2.88
C GLU A 127 -11.23 28.75 -3.38
N THR A 128 -10.29 28.88 -2.45
CA THR A 128 -8.90 29.25 -2.71
C THR A 128 -8.01 28.01 -2.68
N TYR A 129 -7.31 27.74 -3.77
CA TYR A 129 -6.30 26.69 -3.86
C TYR A 129 -4.89 27.30 -3.80
N ARG A 130 -4.04 26.72 -2.97
CA ARG A 130 -2.62 27.07 -2.85
C ARG A 130 -1.78 25.85 -3.19
N TYR A 131 -0.91 25.99 -4.18
CA TYR A 131 0.16 25.04 -4.47
C TYR A 131 1.47 25.67 -4.07
N THR A 132 2.22 25.00 -3.21
CA THR A 132 3.48 25.53 -2.68
C THR A 132 4.47 24.42 -2.38
N LEU A 133 5.74 24.81 -2.29
CA LEU A 133 6.81 24.04 -1.67
C LEU A 133 7.08 24.49 -0.22
N ASP A 134 6.37 25.49 0.30
CA ASP A 134 6.41 25.94 1.70
C ASP A 134 5.60 24.98 2.58
N SER A 135 6.29 23.97 3.11
CA SER A 135 5.75 22.89 3.94
C SER A 135 5.55 23.29 5.41
N ASN A 136 6.27 24.30 5.91
CA ASN A 136 6.14 24.77 7.30
C ASN A 136 5.14 25.93 7.48
N HIS A 137 4.60 26.47 6.37
CA HIS A 137 3.60 27.53 6.28
C HIS A 137 4.02 28.87 6.89
N ASP A 138 5.31 29.17 6.93
CA ASP A 138 5.82 30.46 7.39
C ASP A 138 5.69 31.57 6.31
N GLY A 139 5.29 31.19 5.09
CA GLY A 139 5.11 32.08 3.95
C GLY A 139 6.38 32.35 3.16
N ILE A 140 7.49 31.66 3.48
CA ILE A 140 8.80 31.82 2.86
C ILE A 140 9.27 30.44 2.35
N PHE A 141 9.31 30.25 1.03
CA PHE A 141 9.95 29.05 0.47
C PHE A 141 11.48 29.15 0.58
N GLY A 142 12.11 28.18 1.23
CA GLY A 142 13.55 28.18 1.53
C GLY A 142 14.10 26.80 1.89
N VAL A 143 15.27 26.79 2.53
CA VAL A 143 15.92 25.54 2.98
C VAL A 143 15.23 24.91 4.19
N ALA A 144 14.39 25.68 4.89
CA ALA A 144 13.63 25.22 6.05
C ALA A 144 12.44 24.34 5.65
N ASP A 145 11.99 24.45 4.40
CA ASP A 145 10.94 23.62 3.79
C ASP A 145 11.50 22.35 3.12
N ARG A 146 12.75 22.01 3.43
CA ARG A 146 13.33 20.72 3.09
C ARG A 146 13.41 19.90 4.37
N ILE A 147 13.15 18.61 4.27
CA ILE A 147 13.38 17.63 5.34
C ILE A 147 12.46 17.93 6.56
N ASP A 148 11.45 18.77 6.39
CA ASP A 148 10.48 19.11 7.43
C ASP A 148 9.17 18.31 7.29
N ASP A 149 8.89 17.82 6.08
CA ASP A 149 7.79 16.90 5.82
C ASP A 149 8.22 15.41 5.78
N ALA A 150 7.33 14.54 6.29
CA ALA A 150 7.57 13.10 6.34
C ALA A 150 7.71 12.44 4.95
N VAL A 151 7.20 13.06 3.88
CA VAL A 151 7.32 12.58 2.50
C VAL A 151 8.70 12.87 1.93
N GLU A 152 9.30 14.02 2.24
CA GLU A 152 10.65 14.41 1.81
C GLU A 152 11.73 13.56 2.51
N LEU A 153 11.47 13.15 3.76
CA LEU A 153 12.32 12.21 4.47
C LEU A 153 12.38 10.83 3.79
N ARG A 154 11.48 10.47 2.85
CA ARG A 154 11.52 9.15 2.18
C ARG A 154 12.55 9.03 1.06
N THR A 155 13.24 10.11 0.69
CA THR A 155 14.22 10.14 -0.42
C THR A 155 15.62 10.45 0.11
N ARG A 156 16.66 9.92 -0.55
CA ARG A 156 18.07 10.27 -0.21
C ARG A 156 18.53 11.53 -0.92
N ASN A 157 17.72 12.08 -1.83
CA ASN A 157 18.02 13.30 -2.55
C ASN A 157 17.75 14.53 -1.65
N PRO A 158 18.79 15.29 -1.25
CA PRO A 158 18.61 16.47 -0.39
C PRO A 158 17.96 17.66 -1.11
N ASP A 159 17.72 17.56 -2.42
CA ASP A 159 17.10 18.59 -3.25
C ASP A 159 15.60 18.36 -3.54
N ASP A 160 15.03 17.26 -3.01
CA ASP A 160 13.62 16.95 -3.17
C ASP A 160 12.79 17.72 -2.13
N TYR A 161 11.72 18.35 -2.61
CA TYR A 161 10.67 19.04 -1.85
C TYR A 161 9.33 18.34 -2.08
N VAL A 162 8.41 18.46 -1.13
CA VAL A 162 7.03 18.03 -1.27
C VAL A 162 6.22 19.14 -1.93
N LEU A 163 5.61 18.83 -3.08
CA LEU A 163 4.59 19.68 -3.66
C LEU A 163 3.28 19.48 -2.89
N ILE A 164 2.84 20.53 -2.20
CA ILE A 164 1.63 20.49 -1.38
C ILE A 164 0.51 21.25 -2.09
N ARG A 165 -0.70 20.69 -2.06
CA ARG A 165 -1.94 21.40 -2.36
C ARG A 165 -2.75 21.61 -1.09
N GLN A 166 -3.15 22.87 -0.87
CA GLN A 166 -4.01 23.29 0.22
C GLN A 166 -5.28 23.94 -0.35
N THR A 167 -6.38 23.81 0.39
CA THR A 167 -7.67 24.40 0.01
C THR A 167 -8.23 25.20 1.17
N TYR A 168 -8.52 26.47 0.92
CA TYR A 168 -9.11 27.39 1.88
C TYR A 168 -10.49 27.82 1.40
N GLY A 169 -11.46 27.77 2.31
CA GLY A 169 -12.84 28.11 2.01
C GLY A 169 -13.65 28.13 3.29
N ARG A 170 -14.63 29.02 3.36
CA ARG A 170 -15.42 29.20 4.58
C ARG A 170 -16.37 28.02 4.77
N MET A 171 -16.24 27.35 5.90
CA MET A 171 -17.05 26.19 6.30
C MET A 171 -18.20 26.61 7.23
N ASP A 172 -19.17 25.71 7.43
CA ASP A 172 -20.31 25.96 8.33
C ASP A 172 -19.90 26.09 9.81
N ASP A 173 -18.72 25.57 10.18
CA ASP A 173 -18.12 25.72 11.52
C ASP A 173 -17.44 27.08 11.75
N ASN A 174 -17.53 27.98 10.77
CA ASN A 174 -16.92 29.31 10.78
C ASN A 174 -15.39 29.28 10.86
N THR A 175 -14.78 28.28 10.22
CA THR A 175 -13.35 28.23 9.87
C THR A 175 -13.15 28.39 8.37
N ASN A 176 -11.93 28.72 7.95
CA ASN A 176 -11.52 28.75 6.54
C ASN A 176 -10.93 27.42 6.04
N ASN A 177 -11.04 26.37 6.83
CA ASN A 177 -10.31 25.13 6.56
C ASN A 177 -11.22 24.08 5.93
N VAL A 178 -11.02 23.84 4.64
CA VAL A 178 -11.65 22.71 3.95
C VAL A 178 -10.91 21.45 4.40
N TYR A 179 -11.39 20.85 5.49
CA TYR A 179 -10.81 19.70 6.22
C TYR A 179 -9.69 20.06 7.22
N PRO A 180 -9.95 19.98 8.55
CA PRO A 180 -9.10 20.58 9.58
C PRO A 180 -7.65 20.06 9.71
N ASN A 181 -7.24 19.01 8.97
CA ASN A 181 -6.00 18.25 9.23
C ASN A 181 -5.20 17.76 8.00
N ARG A 182 -5.39 18.27 6.76
CA ARG A 182 -4.68 17.70 5.59
C ARG A 182 -4.15 18.71 4.58
N ASN A 183 -2.83 18.85 4.54
CA ASN A 183 -2.09 19.07 3.31
C ASN A 183 -2.29 17.87 2.39
N PHE A 184 -2.45 18.11 1.09
CA PHE A 184 -2.45 17.03 0.11
C PHE A 184 -1.08 16.99 -0.57
N ASP A 185 -0.25 16.06 -0.12
CA ASP A 185 1.09 15.85 -0.68
C ASP A 185 0.95 15.21 -2.07
N ILE A 186 1.36 15.92 -3.11
CA ILE A 186 1.13 15.51 -4.49
C ILE A 186 2.29 14.66 -4.99
N ALA A 187 3.51 15.19 -4.89
CA ALA A 187 4.70 14.53 -5.41
C ALA A 187 5.96 15.13 -4.79
N LEU A 188 7.05 14.36 -4.87
CA LEU A 188 8.39 14.88 -4.64
C LEU A 188 8.89 15.54 -5.92
N VAL A 189 9.26 16.81 -5.82
CA VAL A 189 9.78 17.62 -6.92
C VAL A 189 11.08 18.25 -6.49
N ARG A 190 11.96 18.57 -7.43
CA ARG A 190 13.15 19.34 -7.13
C ARG A 190 12.73 20.79 -6.90
N GLY A 191 13.13 21.36 -5.76
CA GLY A 191 13.00 22.78 -5.47
C GLY A 191 14.36 23.49 -5.45
N PRO A 192 14.39 24.82 -5.23
CA PRO A 192 15.62 25.60 -5.19
C PRO A 192 16.50 25.25 -3.98
N VAL A 193 17.83 25.18 -4.14
CA VAL A 193 18.84 24.87 -3.06
C VAL A 193 18.96 25.96 -2.02
N ALA A 194 18.63 27.18 -2.38
CA ALA A 194 18.50 28.32 -1.51
C ALA A 194 17.52 29.30 -2.16
N ALA A 195 17.05 30.31 -1.42
CA ALA A 195 16.14 31.33 -1.96
C ALA A 195 16.73 32.12 -3.15
N ASP A 196 18.04 32.03 -3.37
CA ASP A 196 18.79 32.62 -4.47
C ASP A 196 19.29 31.60 -5.53
N ASP A 197 18.78 30.37 -5.52
CA ASP A 197 19.16 29.33 -6.49
C ASP A 197 18.63 29.64 -7.90
N GLN A 198 19.57 29.79 -8.84
CA GLN A 198 19.32 30.15 -10.24
C GLN A 198 19.43 28.95 -11.19
N ASP A 199 19.84 27.77 -10.71
CA ASP A 199 20.09 26.60 -11.55
C ASP A 199 18.82 25.81 -11.88
N ILE A 200 17.77 26.00 -11.09
CA ILE A 200 16.48 25.35 -11.30
C ILE A 200 15.53 26.20 -12.14
N ILE A 201 14.81 25.56 -13.06
CA ILE A 201 13.77 26.23 -13.85
C ILE A 201 12.56 26.46 -12.93
N PRO A 202 12.01 27.68 -12.85
CA PRO A 202 10.80 27.97 -12.09
C PRO A 202 9.68 26.98 -12.40
N MET A 203 9.02 26.48 -11.36
CA MET A 203 7.90 25.55 -11.53
C MET A 203 6.72 26.23 -12.20
N PHE A 204 6.50 27.52 -11.90
CA PHE A 204 5.50 28.35 -12.56
C PHE A 204 6.16 29.53 -13.25
N GLN A 205 5.83 29.73 -14.51
CA GLN A 205 6.21 30.88 -15.32
C GLN A 205 4.95 31.54 -15.85
N TYR A 206 4.80 32.83 -15.59
CA TYR A 206 3.56 33.55 -15.81
C TYR A 206 3.68 34.45 -17.04
N TRP A 207 2.80 34.22 -18.00
CA TRP A 207 2.69 35.02 -19.20
C TRP A 207 1.48 35.92 -19.04
N TYR A 208 1.74 37.21 -19.01
CA TYR A 208 0.71 38.22 -18.87
C TYR A 208 0.63 39.05 -20.14
N ARG A 209 -0.57 39.55 -20.42
CA ARG A 209 -0.77 40.49 -21.52
C ARG A 209 -0.32 41.86 -21.06
N ASP A 210 0.75 42.36 -21.67
CA ASP A 210 1.18 43.73 -21.44
C ASP A 210 0.15 44.71 -22.01
N VAL A 211 -0.29 45.69 -21.23
CA VAL A 211 -1.39 46.59 -21.62
C VAL A 211 -1.02 47.59 -22.71
N VAL A 212 0.28 47.79 -22.98
CA VAL A 212 0.79 48.80 -23.93
C VAL A 212 1.12 48.17 -25.28
N SER A 213 1.96 47.14 -25.28
CA SER A 213 2.38 46.38 -26.47
C SER A 213 1.36 45.31 -26.84
N ASN A 214 0.54 44.89 -25.88
CA ASN A 214 -0.55 43.95 -26.07
C ASN A 214 -0.07 42.54 -26.45
N VAL A 215 1.23 42.28 -26.33
CA VAL A 215 1.86 40.98 -26.53
C VAL A 215 1.91 40.24 -25.19
N LEU A 216 1.94 38.91 -25.23
CA LEU A 216 2.23 38.12 -24.04
C LEU A 216 3.71 38.30 -23.69
N VAL A 217 3.94 38.82 -22.49
CA VAL A 217 5.28 39.03 -21.95
C VAL A 217 5.47 38.08 -20.78
N LEU A 218 6.65 37.48 -20.70
CA LEU A 218 7.04 36.63 -19.59
C LEU A 218 7.40 37.52 -18.38
N TRP A 219 6.74 37.30 -17.25
CA TRP A 219 7.06 38.04 -16.02
C TRP A 219 8.42 37.61 -15.47
N GLY A 220 9.27 38.59 -15.14
CA GLY A 220 10.64 38.35 -14.64
C GLY A 220 11.72 38.38 -15.71
N ASP A 221 11.34 38.26 -16.99
CA ASP A 221 12.24 38.35 -18.14
C ASP A 221 12.66 39.81 -18.36
N THR A 222 13.92 40.10 -18.07
CA THR A 222 14.45 41.48 -18.05
C THR A 222 15.14 41.83 -19.36
N ASP A 223 15.69 40.83 -20.07
CA ASP A 223 16.36 41.02 -21.35
C ASP A 223 15.45 40.79 -22.58
N GLY A 224 14.27 40.22 -22.36
CA GLY A 224 13.20 40.07 -23.34
C GLY A 224 13.45 38.91 -24.31
N ASP A 225 14.20 37.90 -23.92
CA ASP A 225 14.53 36.74 -24.74
C ASP A 225 13.52 35.58 -24.63
N GLU A 226 12.43 35.78 -23.87
CA GLU A 226 11.36 34.83 -23.60
C GLU A 226 11.79 33.60 -22.76
N VAL A 227 12.97 33.66 -22.12
CA VAL A 227 13.53 32.57 -21.31
C VAL A 227 14.09 33.11 -20.00
N LEU A 228 13.52 32.68 -18.87
CA LEU A 228 14.10 33.05 -17.58
C LEU A 228 15.47 32.39 -17.36
N THR A 229 16.54 33.19 -17.34
CA THR A 229 17.90 32.74 -17.05
C THR A 229 18.50 33.47 -15.85
N GLY A 230 19.40 32.78 -15.13
CA GLY A 230 20.08 33.38 -13.97
C GLY A 230 19.11 33.98 -12.95
N VAL A 231 19.29 35.27 -12.65
CA VAL A 231 18.54 36.04 -11.64
C VAL A 231 17.05 36.20 -12.02
N GLU A 232 16.69 36.10 -13.29
CA GLU A 232 15.30 36.25 -13.78
C GLU A 232 14.38 35.14 -13.26
N ARG A 233 14.95 34.00 -12.87
CA ARG A 233 14.22 32.87 -12.30
C ARG A 233 13.67 33.14 -10.89
N LEU A 234 14.09 34.23 -10.25
CA LEU A 234 13.74 34.60 -8.88
C LEU A 234 12.85 35.86 -8.85
N PHE A 235 11.85 35.92 -9.74
CA PHE A 235 10.94 37.06 -9.81
C PHE A 235 10.04 37.16 -8.56
N ALA A 236 9.73 38.39 -8.17
CA ALA A 236 8.79 38.67 -7.09
C ALA A 236 7.33 38.55 -7.56
N ASN A 237 6.41 38.42 -6.60
CA ASN A 237 4.97 38.43 -6.89
C ASN A 237 4.58 39.71 -7.70
N PRO A 238 3.93 39.58 -8.87
CA PRO A 238 3.54 40.71 -9.68
C PRO A 238 2.56 41.66 -8.98
N PRO A 239 2.50 42.95 -9.36
CA PRO A 239 1.46 43.86 -8.90
C PRO A 239 0.08 43.42 -9.41
N GLN A 240 -0.98 43.82 -8.71
CA GLN A 240 -2.36 43.38 -8.95
C GLN A 240 -2.82 43.54 -10.41
N ASN A 241 -2.43 44.61 -11.09
CA ASN A 241 -2.78 44.85 -12.49
C ASN A 241 -2.17 43.81 -13.46
N ILE A 242 -1.04 43.20 -13.09
CA ILE A 242 -0.39 42.13 -13.85
C ILE A 242 -0.99 40.78 -13.48
N LEU A 243 -1.24 40.53 -12.18
CA LEU A 243 -1.93 39.30 -11.72
C LEU A 243 -3.28 39.09 -12.43
N MET A 244 -4.04 40.18 -12.63
CA MET A 244 -5.31 40.17 -13.35
C MET A 244 -5.18 40.01 -14.87
N SER A 245 -3.98 40.17 -15.44
CA SER A 245 -3.72 40.02 -16.88
C SER A 245 -2.88 38.78 -17.24
N ILE A 246 -2.63 37.88 -16.28
CA ILE A 246 -2.05 36.56 -16.55
C ILE A 246 -3.04 35.74 -17.36
N GLU A 247 -2.62 35.24 -18.53
CA GLU A 247 -3.48 34.45 -19.43
C GLU A 247 -2.97 33.01 -19.58
N MET A 248 -1.67 32.82 -19.42
CA MET A 248 -1.00 31.56 -19.70
C MET A 248 0.07 31.30 -18.64
N ILE A 249 0.14 30.04 -18.20
CA ILE A 249 1.12 29.59 -17.21
C ILE A 249 1.88 28.41 -17.81
N THR A 250 3.20 28.55 -17.92
CA THR A 250 4.07 27.42 -18.22
C THR A 250 4.41 26.74 -16.90
N ILE A 251 4.01 25.48 -16.78
CA ILE A 251 4.23 24.63 -15.61
C ILE A 251 5.40 23.72 -15.95
N THR A 252 6.45 23.76 -15.14
CA THR A 252 7.63 22.91 -15.28
C THR A 252 7.86 22.12 -14.00
N VAL A 253 7.50 20.85 -14.03
CA VAL A 253 7.77 19.94 -12.92
C VAL A 253 9.13 19.29 -13.14
N THR A 254 10.08 19.67 -12.29
CA THR A 254 11.39 19.02 -12.23
C THR A 254 11.35 17.95 -11.16
N THR A 255 11.66 16.71 -11.50
CA THR A 255 11.82 15.60 -10.55
C THR A 255 13.20 14.99 -10.71
N GLU A 256 13.68 14.30 -9.68
CA GLU A 256 14.95 13.61 -9.73
C GLU A 256 14.81 12.18 -9.21
N THR A 257 15.75 11.33 -9.61
CA THR A 257 15.83 9.96 -9.09
C THR A 257 16.10 10.00 -7.58
N ARG A 258 15.37 9.23 -6.79
CA ARG A 258 15.51 9.15 -5.32
C ARG A 258 16.88 8.68 -4.81
N ILE A 259 17.65 8.03 -5.68
CA ILE A 259 18.97 7.46 -5.42
C ILE A 259 19.90 7.94 -6.53
N PRO A 260 21.19 8.25 -6.25
CA PRO A 260 22.11 8.66 -7.29
C PRO A 260 22.35 7.52 -8.29
N VAL A 261 22.27 7.83 -9.57
CA VAL A 261 22.27 6.84 -10.66
C VAL A 261 23.60 6.82 -11.42
N ASP A 262 24.27 7.96 -11.54
CA ASP A 262 25.53 8.10 -12.28
C ASP A 262 26.55 8.87 -11.43
N ARG A 263 27.68 8.24 -11.05
CA ARG A 263 28.81 8.91 -10.35
C ARG A 263 28.38 9.77 -9.14
N ASN A 264 27.41 9.29 -8.36
CA ASN A 264 26.84 10.00 -7.21
C ASN A 264 25.96 11.23 -7.55
N GLN A 265 25.49 11.36 -8.79
CA GLN A 265 24.55 12.38 -9.24
C GLN A 265 23.14 11.82 -9.40
N TYR A 266 22.16 12.62 -8.98
CA TYR A 266 20.76 12.36 -9.22
C TYR A 266 20.40 12.72 -10.66
N ARG A 267 19.64 11.83 -11.32
CA ARG A 267 19.26 12.06 -12.71
C ARG A 267 17.96 12.86 -12.74
N ARG A 268 18.01 14.00 -13.40
CA ARG A 268 16.89 14.93 -13.54
C ARG A 268 15.95 14.53 -14.67
N VAL A 269 14.66 14.58 -14.37
CA VAL A 269 13.56 14.44 -15.31
C VAL A 269 12.75 15.72 -15.26
N VAL A 270 12.66 16.42 -16.38
CA VAL A 270 11.88 17.65 -16.51
C VAL A 270 10.68 17.35 -17.37
N VAL A 271 9.50 17.57 -16.81
CA VAL A 271 8.24 17.54 -17.55
C VAL A 271 7.74 18.97 -17.59
N SER A 272 7.49 19.51 -18.77
CA SER A 272 7.02 20.88 -18.93
C SER A 272 5.82 20.91 -19.87
N THR A 273 4.85 21.74 -19.53
CA THR A 273 3.68 22.00 -20.38
C THR A 273 3.20 23.42 -20.15
N THR A 274 2.54 23.97 -21.15
CA THR A 274 1.97 25.31 -21.08
C THR A 274 0.47 25.19 -21.16
N THR A 275 -0.22 25.86 -20.23
CA THR A 275 -1.68 25.87 -20.21
C THR A 275 -2.21 27.29 -20.15
N ASN A 276 -3.27 27.54 -20.91
CA ASN A 276 -4.05 28.75 -20.78
C ASN A 276 -4.99 28.63 -19.59
N LEU A 277 -5.30 29.75 -18.95
CA LEU A 277 -6.35 29.83 -17.94
C LEU A 277 -7.69 29.92 -18.67
N ALA A 278 -8.55 28.90 -18.52
CA ALA A 278 -9.77 28.80 -19.32
C ALA A 278 -10.82 29.88 -18.97
N ASN A 279 -10.76 30.44 -17.75
CA ASN A 279 -11.76 31.36 -17.21
C ASN A 279 -11.19 32.67 -16.67
N VAL A 280 -10.01 33.14 -17.12
CA VAL A 280 -9.65 34.54 -16.85
C VAL A 280 -10.60 35.42 -17.66
N PRO A 281 -11.51 36.21 -17.06
CA PRO A 281 -12.14 37.29 -17.77
C PRO A 281 -11.00 38.27 -18.03
N ASN A 282 -10.41 38.19 -19.23
CA ASN A 282 -9.50 39.21 -19.65
C ASN A 282 -10.27 40.53 -19.59
N THR A 283 -9.91 41.37 -18.61
CA THR A 283 -10.58 42.66 -18.42
C THR A 283 -10.37 43.63 -19.56
N LYS A 284 -9.68 43.26 -20.64
CA LYS A 284 -9.99 43.76 -22.00
C LYS A 284 -9.69 42.69 -23.04
N ALA A 285 -10.75 42.06 -23.55
CA ALA A 285 -10.74 41.40 -24.86
C ALA A 285 -9.93 42.22 -25.87
N LYS A 286 -8.81 41.68 -26.33
CA LYS A 286 -7.91 42.43 -27.21
C LYS A 286 -8.45 42.56 -28.63
N TYR A 287 -9.09 41.50 -29.12
CA TYR A 287 -9.61 41.41 -30.47
C TYR A 287 -11.03 40.80 -30.50
N GLY A 288 -11.81 41.22 -31.48
CA GLY A 288 -13.15 40.71 -31.75
C GLY A 288 -13.13 39.70 -32.89
N ILE A 289 -13.67 38.50 -32.67
CA ILE A 289 -14.21 37.70 -33.78
C ILE A 289 -15.64 38.17 -34.02
N THR A 290 -15.90 38.77 -35.18
CA THR A 290 -17.23 39.24 -35.56
C THR A 290 -17.73 38.52 -36.81
N GLY A 291 -19.00 38.20 -36.81
CA GLY A 291 -19.63 37.50 -37.91
C GLY A 291 -21.14 37.68 -37.91
N LYS A 292 -21.76 37.26 -39.01
CA LYS A 292 -23.21 37.31 -39.19
C LYS A 292 -23.78 35.93 -39.47
N LEU A 293 -24.92 35.64 -38.86
CA LEU A 293 -25.80 34.55 -39.30
C LEU A 293 -26.70 35.12 -40.40
N LYS A 294 -26.54 34.62 -41.63
CA LYS A 294 -27.23 35.13 -42.82
C LYS A 294 -28.13 34.07 -43.45
N ASP A 295 -29.29 34.49 -43.90
CA ASP A 295 -30.14 33.68 -44.77
C ASP A 295 -29.67 33.73 -46.24
N GLU A 296 -30.36 33.00 -47.13
CA GLU A 296 -30.01 32.93 -48.56
C GLU A 296 -30.18 34.26 -49.31
N SER A 297 -30.94 35.22 -48.76
CA SER A 297 -31.12 36.57 -49.30
C SER A 297 -30.08 37.57 -48.77
N GLY A 298 -29.26 37.15 -47.80
CA GLY A 298 -28.29 38.00 -47.10
C GLY A 298 -28.88 38.75 -45.91
N GLY A 299 -30.14 38.47 -45.54
CA GLY A 299 -30.79 38.99 -44.34
C GLY A 299 -30.21 38.38 -43.07
N GLY A 300 -30.11 39.17 -42.01
CA GLY A 300 -29.58 38.72 -40.72
C GLY A 300 -30.59 37.88 -39.94
N ILE A 301 -30.12 36.80 -39.32
CA ILE A 301 -30.94 35.88 -38.53
C ILE A 301 -30.73 36.17 -37.04
N ALA A 302 -31.79 36.58 -36.34
CA ALA A 302 -31.73 36.90 -34.92
C ALA A 302 -31.96 35.68 -34.03
N GLY A 303 -31.34 35.66 -32.86
CA GLY A 303 -31.60 34.67 -31.81
C GLY A 303 -30.86 33.35 -31.96
N GLY A 304 -30.10 33.14 -33.03
CA GLY A 304 -29.24 31.97 -33.21
C GLY A 304 -28.02 32.03 -32.29
N LYS A 305 -27.70 30.89 -31.65
CA LYS A 305 -26.51 30.76 -30.79
C LYS A 305 -25.27 30.43 -31.61
N VAL A 306 -24.14 30.96 -31.18
CA VAL A 306 -22.82 30.65 -31.72
C VAL A 306 -21.93 30.26 -30.56
N TYR A 307 -21.13 29.23 -30.75
CA TYR A 307 -20.23 28.65 -29.76
C TYR A 307 -18.79 28.87 -30.22
N LEU A 308 -17.93 29.26 -29.30
CA LEU A 308 -16.49 29.33 -29.52
C LEU A 308 -15.82 28.09 -28.91
N SER A 309 -14.70 27.64 -29.46
CA SER A 309 -13.92 26.51 -28.94
C SER A 309 -13.43 26.66 -27.49
N THR A 310 -13.52 27.86 -26.92
CA THR A 310 -13.26 28.14 -25.49
C THR A 310 -14.44 27.79 -24.58
N GLY A 311 -15.62 27.48 -25.13
CA GLY A 311 -16.87 27.31 -24.40
C GLY A 311 -17.75 28.56 -24.34
N SER A 312 -17.28 29.71 -24.82
CA SER A 312 -18.08 30.95 -24.85
C SER A 312 -19.26 30.85 -25.81
N ILE A 313 -20.41 31.42 -25.43
CA ILE A 313 -21.64 31.42 -26.23
C ILE A 313 -22.08 32.85 -26.50
N GLN A 314 -22.42 33.16 -27.75
CA GLN A 314 -23.00 34.44 -28.15
C GLN A 314 -24.33 34.20 -28.88
N THR A 315 -25.27 35.12 -28.71
CA THR A 315 -26.56 35.08 -29.41
C THR A 315 -26.61 36.22 -30.42
N SER A 316 -26.97 35.90 -31.66
CA SER A 316 -27.08 36.88 -32.75
C SER A 316 -28.18 37.92 -32.50
N ASN A 317 -27.88 39.18 -32.82
CA ASN A 317 -28.80 40.30 -32.66
C ASN A 317 -29.84 40.39 -33.81
N GLY A 318 -30.68 41.43 -33.82
CA GLY A 318 -31.69 41.67 -34.86
C GLY A 318 -31.17 41.80 -36.31
N SER A 319 -29.88 42.05 -36.48
CA SER A 319 -29.17 42.15 -37.77
C SER A 319 -28.33 40.90 -38.08
N GLY A 320 -28.44 39.86 -37.25
CA GLY A 320 -27.69 38.61 -37.34
C GLY A 320 -26.27 38.66 -36.81
N ASP A 321 -25.82 39.78 -36.23
CA ASP A 321 -24.44 39.96 -35.77
C ASP A 321 -24.17 39.23 -34.45
N TYR A 322 -23.01 38.61 -34.35
CA TYR A 322 -22.44 38.11 -33.10
C TYR A 322 -20.98 38.58 -32.96
N THR A 323 -20.53 38.73 -31.71
CA THR A 323 -19.17 39.19 -31.40
C THR A 323 -18.60 38.37 -30.25
N PHE A 324 -17.47 37.71 -30.49
CA PHE A 324 -16.67 37.11 -29.43
C PHE A 324 -15.47 37.98 -29.12
N ALA A 325 -15.27 38.22 -27.84
CA ALA A 325 -14.07 38.78 -27.26
C ALA A 325 -13.02 37.67 -27.12
N VAL A 326 -11.89 37.77 -27.82
CA VAL A 326 -10.85 36.72 -27.83
C VAL A 326 -9.43 37.29 -27.86
N GLU A 327 -8.46 36.45 -27.54
CA GLU A 327 -7.04 36.76 -27.64
C GLU A 327 -6.44 36.28 -28.96
N ASN A 328 -5.13 36.44 -29.13
CA ASN A 328 -4.44 35.85 -30.25
C ASN A 328 -4.40 34.32 -30.11
N GLY A 329 -4.88 33.61 -31.13
CA GLY A 329 -5.04 32.17 -31.07
C GLY A 329 -5.82 31.63 -32.26
N ILE A 330 -5.85 30.32 -32.36
CA ILE A 330 -6.68 29.62 -33.34
C ILE A 330 -7.95 29.17 -32.62
N TYR A 331 -9.08 29.69 -33.06
CA TYR A 331 -10.40 29.38 -32.52
C TYR A 331 -11.24 28.65 -33.54
N VAL A 332 -12.11 27.77 -33.07
CA VAL A 332 -13.17 27.19 -33.91
C VAL A 332 -14.49 27.80 -33.49
N VAL A 333 -15.12 28.52 -34.42
CA VAL A 333 -16.47 29.05 -34.23
C VAL A 333 -17.45 28.03 -34.79
N THR A 334 -18.35 27.55 -33.94
CA THR A 334 -19.38 26.57 -34.30
C THR A 334 -20.75 27.20 -34.08
N PRO A 335 -21.58 27.38 -35.11
CA PRO A 335 -22.88 27.96 -34.93
C PRO A 335 -23.94 26.90 -34.60
N GLU A 336 -25.06 27.33 -34.03
CA GLU A 336 -26.25 26.50 -33.85
C GLU A 336 -26.77 26.01 -35.20
N LYS A 337 -26.96 24.70 -35.35
CA LYS A 337 -27.23 24.10 -36.66
C LYS A 337 -28.68 24.22 -37.13
N LEU A 338 -29.60 24.49 -36.21
CA LEU A 338 -31.03 24.70 -36.48
C LEU A 338 -31.55 25.82 -35.58
N ILE A 339 -31.98 26.93 -36.17
CA ILE A 339 -32.48 28.11 -35.45
C ILE A 339 -33.98 28.26 -35.71
N ASN A 340 -34.77 28.49 -34.66
CA ASN A 340 -36.19 28.79 -34.76
C ASN A 340 -36.45 30.29 -34.60
N SER A 341 -37.04 30.92 -35.61
CA SER A 341 -37.43 32.35 -35.59
C SER A 341 -38.96 32.53 -35.69
N GLY A 342 -39.72 31.53 -35.27
CA GLY A 342 -41.19 31.52 -35.25
C GLY A 342 -41.80 31.18 -36.61
N SER A 343 -41.74 32.12 -37.57
CA SER A 343 -42.35 31.91 -38.91
C SER A 343 -41.48 31.06 -39.84
N TYR A 344 -40.17 30.99 -39.57
CA TYR A 344 -39.21 30.21 -40.34
C TYR A 344 -38.23 29.49 -39.40
N PHE A 345 -37.71 28.36 -39.88
CA PHE A 345 -36.54 27.69 -39.35
C PHE A 345 -35.36 27.92 -40.28
N TYR A 346 -34.16 28.01 -39.71
CA TYR A 346 -32.93 28.22 -40.46
C TYR A 346 -31.99 27.06 -40.19
N VAL A 347 -31.64 26.30 -41.23
CA VAL A 347 -30.69 25.18 -41.13
C VAL A 347 -29.34 25.61 -41.68
N LEU A 348 -28.28 25.35 -40.91
CA LEU A 348 -26.92 25.68 -41.32
C LEU A 348 -26.57 24.95 -42.61
N LYS A 349 -25.94 25.64 -43.56
CA LYS A 349 -25.50 25.08 -44.85
C LYS A 349 -23.97 25.01 -44.91
N ASN A 350 -23.33 26.17 -44.77
CA ASN A 350 -21.88 26.29 -44.68
C ASN A 350 -21.44 27.65 -44.09
N PRO A 351 -20.21 27.71 -43.58
CA PRO A 351 -19.39 26.56 -43.18
C PRO A 351 -19.99 25.85 -41.95
N GLN A 352 -19.65 24.57 -41.71
CA GLN A 352 -20.19 23.81 -40.56
C GLN A 352 -19.57 24.27 -39.23
N ASP A 353 -18.31 24.66 -39.33
CA ASP A 353 -17.46 25.29 -38.34
C ASP A 353 -16.51 26.22 -39.10
N SER A 354 -15.98 27.23 -38.43
CA SER A 354 -14.97 28.10 -39.02
C SER A 354 -13.77 28.17 -38.10
N SER A 355 -12.63 27.65 -38.57
CA SER A 355 -11.34 27.87 -37.92
C SER A 355 -10.88 29.29 -38.23
N VAL A 356 -10.62 30.08 -37.19
CA VAL A 356 -10.25 31.49 -37.27
C VAL A 356 -8.96 31.67 -36.50
N THR A 357 -7.92 32.14 -37.18
CA THR A 357 -6.66 32.53 -36.55
C THR A 357 -6.72 34.03 -36.28
N VAL A 358 -6.72 34.40 -35.00
CA VAL A 358 -6.57 35.78 -34.55
C VAL A 358 -5.11 35.97 -34.21
N ALA A 359 -4.38 36.78 -34.98
CA ALA A 359 -2.95 37.03 -34.78
C ALA A 359 -2.72 38.37 -34.05
N ASP A 360 -3.08 39.47 -34.70
CA ASP A 360 -2.84 40.83 -34.22
C ASP A 360 -3.93 41.86 -34.64
N ALA A 361 -5.09 41.40 -35.11
CA ALA A 361 -6.24 42.24 -35.45
C ALA A 361 -7.57 41.49 -35.24
N ASP A 362 -8.67 42.24 -35.13
CA ASP A 362 -10.04 41.69 -35.18
C ASP A 362 -10.21 40.78 -36.40
N ALA A 363 -10.97 39.70 -36.23
CA ALA A 363 -11.32 38.78 -37.30
C ALA A 363 -12.80 38.98 -37.70
N PRO A 364 -13.09 39.93 -38.62
CA PRO A 364 -14.45 40.14 -39.12
C PRO A 364 -14.82 39.18 -40.24
N ASN A 365 -16.13 39.07 -40.50
CA ASN A 365 -16.74 38.28 -41.58
C ASN A 365 -16.65 36.77 -41.39
N VAL A 366 -16.66 36.29 -40.15
CA VAL A 366 -16.86 34.86 -39.85
C VAL A 366 -18.35 34.54 -40.02
N ASP A 367 -18.82 34.59 -41.26
CA ASP A 367 -20.25 34.50 -41.54
C ASP A 367 -20.70 33.04 -41.72
N PHE A 368 -21.88 32.73 -41.19
CA PHE A 368 -22.53 31.44 -41.38
C PHE A 368 -23.79 31.61 -42.21
N ARG A 369 -23.92 30.77 -43.24
CA ARG A 369 -25.05 30.80 -44.17
C ARG A 369 -26.05 29.72 -43.82
N TYR A 370 -27.30 30.12 -43.75
CA TYR A 370 -28.42 29.25 -43.46
C TYR A 370 -29.38 29.22 -44.63
N GLN A 371 -30.03 28.07 -44.79
CA GLN A 371 -31.18 27.91 -45.64
C GLN A 371 -32.45 28.04 -44.81
N SER A 372 -33.36 28.90 -45.24
CA SER A 372 -34.65 29.06 -44.57
C SER A 372 -35.62 27.95 -44.97
N ILE A 373 -36.47 27.58 -44.04
CA ILE A 373 -37.55 26.62 -44.17
C ILE A 373 -38.79 27.28 -43.58
N SER A 374 -39.90 27.27 -44.30
CA SER A 374 -41.16 27.71 -43.72
C SER A 374 -41.49 26.83 -42.51
N SER A 375 -42.00 27.41 -41.43
CA SER A 375 -42.48 26.63 -40.28
C SER A 375 -43.51 25.56 -40.69
N GLY A 376 -44.27 25.80 -41.77
CA GLY A 376 -45.19 24.82 -42.37
C GLY A 376 -44.54 23.64 -43.11
N ASP A 377 -43.25 23.69 -43.39
CA ASP A 377 -42.49 22.62 -44.07
C ASP A 377 -41.67 21.76 -43.08
N MET A 378 -41.63 22.15 -41.81
CA MET A 378 -41.07 21.32 -40.73
C MET A 378 -42.01 20.18 -40.39
N ARG A 379 -41.46 19.04 -39.98
CA ARG A 379 -42.22 17.86 -39.60
C ARG A 379 -41.85 17.38 -38.21
N ASP A 380 -42.77 16.66 -37.59
CA ASP A 380 -42.58 16.19 -36.22
C ASP A 380 -42.14 14.73 -36.20
N VAL A 381 -41.09 14.47 -35.43
CA VAL A 381 -40.71 13.14 -34.97
C VAL A 381 -41.07 13.09 -33.50
N GLY A 382 -42.18 12.43 -33.18
CA GLY A 382 -42.64 12.28 -31.80
C GLY A 382 -42.91 10.83 -31.47
N GLY A 383 -43.26 10.61 -30.22
CA GLY A 383 -43.78 9.34 -29.75
C GLY A 383 -43.71 9.23 -28.25
N LYS A 384 -43.95 8.03 -27.74
CA LYS A 384 -44.08 7.77 -26.30
C LYS A 384 -43.04 6.74 -25.85
N VAL A 385 -42.40 7.02 -24.73
CA VAL A 385 -41.75 5.98 -23.92
C VAL A 385 -42.75 5.51 -22.88
N TYR A 386 -43.06 4.21 -22.86
CA TYR A 386 -44.11 3.65 -22.02
C TYR A 386 -43.64 2.40 -21.28
N ASN A 387 -44.27 2.17 -20.12
CA ASN A 387 -44.03 0.99 -19.31
C ASN A 387 -44.71 -0.22 -19.94
N ASP A 388 -43.96 -0.94 -20.78
CA ASP A 388 -44.40 -2.12 -21.52
C ASP A 388 -44.65 -3.30 -20.57
N SER A 389 -45.91 -3.70 -20.47
CA SER A 389 -46.38 -4.74 -19.56
C SER A 389 -46.72 -5.99 -20.36
N ILE A 390 -45.71 -6.72 -20.86
CA ILE A 390 -45.94 -7.87 -21.75
C ILE A 390 -46.96 -8.88 -21.17
N VAL A 391 -48.03 -9.14 -21.92
CA VAL A 391 -48.66 -10.47 -21.99
C VAL A 391 -48.61 -10.95 -23.44
N PRO A 392 -48.06 -12.14 -23.75
CA PRO A 392 -48.15 -12.69 -25.09
C PRO A 392 -49.54 -13.30 -25.28
N ILE A 393 -50.23 -12.98 -26.38
CA ILE A 393 -50.94 -13.96 -27.22
C ILE A 393 -51.31 -13.29 -28.56
N GLY A 394 -50.60 -13.73 -29.61
CA GLY A 394 -51.16 -13.86 -30.95
C GLY A 394 -51.27 -12.61 -31.82
N VAL A 395 -50.16 -11.95 -32.18
CA VAL A 395 -50.06 -11.19 -33.43
C VAL A 395 -48.67 -11.26 -34.07
N THR A 396 -48.69 -11.16 -35.38
CA THR A 396 -47.67 -11.44 -36.41
C THR A 396 -46.31 -10.72 -36.21
N PRO A 397 -45.17 -11.37 -36.54
CA PRO A 397 -43.86 -10.71 -36.52
C PRO A 397 -43.81 -9.53 -37.50
N GLY A 398 -43.41 -8.35 -37.03
CA GLY A 398 -43.04 -7.21 -37.88
C GLY A 398 -43.87 -5.93 -37.76
N VAL A 399 -44.73 -5.78 -36.74
CA VAL A 399 -45.40 -4.50 -36.44
C VAL A 399 -44.92 -4.01 -35.06
N PRO A 400 -44.36 -2.78 -34.93
CA PRO A 400 -44.07 -2.21 -33.61
C PRO A 400 -45.38 -2.04 -32.83
N PRO A 401 -45.50 -2.53 -31.58
CA PRO A 401 -46.73 -2.32 -30.81
C PRO A 401 -46.87 -0.83 -30.52
N ALA A 402 -48.00 -0.26 -30.92
CA ALA A 402 -48.46 0.99 -30.33
C ALA A 402 -48.78 0.72 -28.86
N PRO A 403 -48.56 1.69 -27.94
CA PRO A 403 -48.91 1.51 -26.54
C PRO A 403 -50.39 1.10 -26.40
N ASP A 404 -50.64 0.05 -25.62
CA ASP A 404 -52.01 -0.38 -25.30
C ASP A 404 -52.72 0.71 -24.48
N THR A 405 -54.06 0.75 -24.50
CA THR A 405 -54.85 1.83 -23.86
C THR A 405 -54.65 1.98 -22.34
N ASP A 406 -53.96 1.03 -21.70
CA ASP A 406 -53.70 0.99 -20.25
C ASP A 406 -52.21 1.16 -19.86
N GLU A 407 -51.30 1.36 -20.82
CA GLU A 407 -49.85 1.49 -20.55
C GLU A 407 -49.47 2.94 -20.20
N ARG A 408 -48.78 3.11 -19.07
CA ARG A 408 -48.41 4.43 -18.54
C ARG A 408 -47.08 4.89 -19.15
N GLY A 409 -47.01 6.16 -19.55
CA GLY A 409 -45.78 6.77 -20.00
C GLY A 409 -44.73 6.90 -18.90
N ILE A 410 -43.46 6.80 -19.28
CA ILE A 410 -42.31 6.95 -18.38
C ILE A 410 -41.77 8.37 -18.55
N THR A 411 -41.74 9.13 -17.47
CA THR A 411 -41.29 10.53 -17.47
C THR A 411 -39.78 10.65 -17.24
N GLY A 412 -39.15 11.65 -17.86
CA GLY A 412 -37.73 11.96 -17.66
C GLY A 412 -36.75 11.08 -18.43
N VAL A 413 -37.22 10.21 -19.32
CA VAL A 413 -36.37 9.38 -20.18
C VAL A 413 -35.72 10.26 -21.24
N VAL A 414 -34.41 10.11 -21.44
CA VAL A 414 -33.66 10.91 -22.43
C VAL A 414 -33.81 10.26 -23.80
N VAL A 415 -34.32 11.03 -24.76
CA VAL A 415 -34.38 10.65 -26.18
C VAL A 415 -33.51 11.61 -26.97
N ALA A 416 -32.68 11.08 -27.85
CA ALA A 416 -31.81 11.82 -28.75
C ALA A 416 -32.17 11.54 -30.21
N VAL A 417 -32.02 12.54 -31.07
CA VAL A 417 -32.17 12.41 -32.52
C VAL A 417 -30.93 12.94 -33.21
N LYS A 418 -30.36 12.11 -34.10
CA LYS A 418 -29.16 12.43 -34.88
C LYS A 418 -29.37 12.12 -36.35
N GLY A 419 -29.14 13.09 -37.23
CA GLY A 419 -29.35 12.85 -38.67
C GLY A 419 -29.07 14.05 -39.54
N LYS A 420 -29.35 13.89 -40.84
CA LYS A 420 -29.03 14.87 -41.87
C LYS A 420 -30.29 15.36 -42.59
N PRO A 421 -30.53 16.69 -42.66
CA PRO A 421 -31.57 17.26 -43.50
C PRO A 421 -31.28 16.99 -44.99
N THR A 422 -32.31 16.74 -45.79
CA THR A 422 -32.20 16.64 -47.26
C THR A 422 -31.72 17.96 -47.87
N ILE A 423 -32.14 19.10 -47.30
CA ILE A 423 -31.79 20.43 -47.81
C ILE A 423 -30.35 20.86 -47.46
N ALA A 424 -29.69 20.18 -46.51
CA ALA A 424 -28.34 20.48 -46.04
C ALA A 424 -27.63 19.18 -45.62
N ASP A 425 -27.25 18.37 -46.61
CA ASP A 425 -26.70 17.01 -46.45
C ASP A 425 -25.32 16.95 -45.77
N SER A 426 -24.63 18.08 -45.66
CA SER A 426 -23.39 18.27 -44.91
C SER A 426 -23.62 18.54 -43.42
N THR A 427 -24.84 18.92 -43.02
CA THR A 427 -25.19 19.31 -41.65
C THR A 427 -25.74 18.12 -40.87
N ILE A 428 -25.09 17.76 -39.76
CA ILE A 428 -25.62 16.77 -38.82
C ILE A 428 -26.32 17.50 -37.68
N LEU A 429 -27.63 17.32 -37.57
CA LEU A 429 -28.41 17.71 -36.38
C LEU A 429 -28.23 16.64 -35.31
N ASN A 430 -27.99 17.05 -34.08
CA ASN A 430 -27.89 16.18 -32.90
C ASN A 430 -28.57 16.89 -31.74
N ILE A 431 -29.82 16.51 -31.45
CA ILE A 431 -30.70 17.19 -30.49
C ILE A 431 -31.20 16.13 -29.52
N SER A 432 -31.35 16.46 -28.23
CA SER A 432 -31.99 15.59 -27.25
C SER A 432 -33.12 16.31 -26.53
N THR A 433 -34.06 15.53 -26.01
CA THR A 433 -35.13 15.98 -25.12
C THR A 433 -35.35 14.93 -24.03
N THR A 434 -36.18 15.27 -23.04
CA THR A 434 -36.68 14.30 -22.07
C THR A 434 -38.18 14.10 -22.27
N THR A 435 -38.68 12.91 -21.95
CA THR A 435 -40.11 12.62 -21.98
C THR A 435 -40.87 13.38 -20.90
N ASP A 436 -42.07 13.84 -21.23
CA ASP A 436 -42.93 14.57 -20.29
C ASP A 436 -43.61 13.65 -19.26
N ALA A 437 -44.52 14.20 -18.45
CA ALA A 437 -45.24 13.45 -17.41
C ALA A 437 -46.14 12.32 -17.97
N LEU A 438 -46.47 12.36 -19.25
CA LEU A 438 -47.25 11.34 -19.97
C LEU A 438 -46.35 10.41 -20.81
N GLY A 439 -45.02 10.56 -20.71
CA GLY A 439 -44.03 9.79 -21.46
C GLY A 439 -43.83 10.26 -22.90
N ASP A 440 -44.45 11.37 -23.29
CA ASP A 440 -44.40 11.86 -24.66
C ASP A 440 -43.11 12.67 -24.92
N TYR A 441 -42.52 12.49 -26.09
CA TYR A 441 -41.43 13.31 -26.59
C TYR A 441 -41.72 13.80 -28.02
N ARG A 442 -41.09 14.92 -28.40
CA ARG A 442 -41.24 15.50 -29.74
C ARG A 442 -40.01 16.26 -30.18
N PHE A 443 -39.62 16.04 -31.42
CA PHE A 443 -38.66 16.86 -32.17
C PHE A 443 -39.36 17.45 -33.39
N THR A 444 -39.10 18.73 -33.67
CA THR A 444 -39.54 19.36 -34.92
C THR A 444 -38.32 19.51 -35.82
N LEU A 445 -38.27 18.74 -36.91
CA LEU A 445 -37.10 18.56 -37.77
C LEU A 445 -37.45 18.79 -39.25
N PRO A 446 -36.47 19.22 -40.08
CA PRO A 446 -36.66 19.28 -41.53
C PRO A 446 -36.68 17.87 -42.15
N GLN A 447 -37.17 17.76 -43.39
CA GLN A 447 -37.11 16.50 -44.16
C GLN A 447 -35.69 15.93 -44.18
N GLY A 448 -35.51 14.64 -43.90
CA GLY A 448 -34.19 14.03 -43.77
C GLY A 448 -34.21 12.59 -43.27
N ILE A 449 -33.02 12.00 -43.10
CA ILE A 449 -32.86 10.66 -42.50
C ILE A 449 -32.29 10.85 -41.09
N TYR A 450 -32.97 10.27 -40.10
CA TYR A 450 -32.67 10.44 -38.68
C TYR A 450 -32.58 9.11 -37.96
N THR A 451 -31.64 9.02 -37.02
CA THR A 451 -31.53 7.98 -36.01
C THR A 451 -32.06 8.54 -34.70
N ILE A 452 -33.12 7.93 -34.18
CA ILE A 452 -33.72 8.21 -32.88
C ILE A 452 -33.15 7.19 -31.89
N THR A 453 -32.66 7.66 -30.74
CA THR A 453 -32.04 6.83 -29.70
C THR A 453 -32.63 7.15 -28.35
N GLU A 454 -33.13 6.15 -27.66
CA GLU A 454 -33.51 6.19 -26.25
C GLU A 454 -32.33 5.79 -25.35
N ILE A 455 -32.28 6.38 -24.15
CA ILE A 455 -31.34 6.00 -23.09
C ILE A 455 -32.14 5.56 -21.86
N ASP A 456 -31.97 4.29 -21.47
CA ASP A 456 -32.72 3.64 -20.40
C ASP A 456 -32.55 4.36 -19.07
N SER A 457 -33.66 4.54 -18.36
CA SER A 457 -33.64 5.10 -17.01
C SER A 457 -33.23 4.06 -15.96
N PRO A 458 -32.54 4.46 -14.88
CA PRO A 458 -32.16 3.52 -13.81
C PRO A 458 -33.36 2.71 -13.27
N GLY A 459 -33.25 1.38 -13.31
CA GLY A 459 -34.31 0.46 -12.88
C GLY A 459 -35.30 0.04 -13.98
N TYR A 460 -35.08 0.48 -15.22
CA TYR A 460 -35.79 0.04 -16.42
C TYR A 460 -34.83 -0.63 -17.39
N TYR A 461 -35.38 -1.46 -18.27
CA TYR A 461 -34.69 -2.02 -19.43
C TYR A 461 -35.65 -1.99 -20.62
N SER A 462 -35.12 -1.80 -21.82
CA SER A 462 -35.97 -1.72 -23.01
C SER A 462 -36.46 -3.09 -23.49
N THR A 463 -37.75 -3.14 -23.79
CA THR A 463 -38.44 -4.28 -24.44
C THR A 463 -38.57 -4.09 -25.95
N THR A 464 -38.31 -2.88 -26.44
CA THR A 464 -38.19 -2.53 -27.86
C THR A 464 -36.74 -2.10 -28.19
N PRO A 465 -36.33 -2.06 -29.48
CA PRO A 465 -35.00 -1.55 -29.82
C PRO A 465 -34.83 -0.07 -29.48
N ASN A 466 -33.79 0.27 -28.71
CA ASN A 466 -33.50 1.64 -28.27
C ASN A 466 -33.06 2.55 -29.43
N ILE A 467 -32.86 2.00 -30.63
CA ILE A 467 -32.38 2.74 -31.80
C ILE A 467 -33.30 2.45 -32.98
N VAL A 468 -33.91 3.51 -33.50
CA VAL A 468 -34.75 3.48 -34.71
C VAL A 468 -34.17 4.43 -35.74
N VAL A 469 -33.98 3.94 -36.98
CA VAL A 469 -33.53 4.75 -38.11
C VAL A 469 -34.68 4.88 -39.09
N ASP A 470 -35.08 6.11 -39.41
CA ASP A 470 -36.20 6.34 -40.32
C ASP A 470 -36.02 7.60 -41.19
N THR A 471 -36.80 7.69 -42.26
CA THR A 471 -36.82 8.80 -43.22
C THR A 471 -38.04 9.67 -42.98
N LEU A 472 -37.82 10.93 -42.60
CA LEU A 472 -38.86 11.94 -42.45
C LEU A 472 -39.12 12.59 -43.81
N GLY A 473 -40.23 12.26 -44.47
CA GLY A 473 -40.64 12.80 -45.77
C GLY A 473 -41.40 14.13 -45.71
N ALA A 474 -41.61 14.76 -46.87
CA ALA A 474 -42.20 16.11 -46.98
C ALA A 474 -43.65 16.23 -46.49
N THR A 475 -44.37 15.13 -46.27
CA THR A 475 -45.76 15.10 -45.75
C THR A 475 -45.89 14.30 -44.46
N ASP A 476 -44.78 13.79 -43.93
CA ASP A 476 -44.80 12.73 -42.94
C ASP A 476 -44.56 13.31 -41.56
N ASN A 477 -45.32 12.84 -40.56
CA ASN A 477 -44.92 12.94 -39.16
C ASN A 477 -44.60 11.53 -38.69
N LEU A 478 -43.42 11.34 -38.07
CA LEU A 478 -43.00 10.04 -37.58
C LEU A 478 -43.48 9.86 -36.15
N ASN A 479 -44.07 8.69 -35.89
CA ASN A 479 -44.45 8.25 -34.55
C ASN A 479 -43.57 7.05 -34.15
N VAL A 480 -42.58 7.29 -33.30
CA VAL A 480 -41.61 6.30 -32.85
C VAL A 480 -41.83 6.08 -31.36
N ASN A 481 -42.30 4.91 -30.96
CA ASN A 481 -42.52 4.61 -29.55
C ASN A 481 -41.47 3.63 -29.05
N PHE A 482 -41.12 3.76 -27.77
CA PHE A 482 -40.23 2.84 -27.08
C PHE A 482 -40.94 2.21 -25.88
N GLY A 483 -40.91 0.88 -25.84
CA GLY A 483 -41.34 0.10 -24.69
C GLY A 483 -40.16 -0.18 -23.77
N ASP A 484 -40.37 0.15 -22.50
CA ASP A 484 -39.44 -0.08 -21.39
C ASP A 484 -40.19 -0.85 -20.29
N SER A 485 -39.57 -1.85 -19.68
CA SER A 485 -40.16 -2.57 -18.55
C SER A 485 -39.34 -2.32 -17.29
N ARG A 486 -40.03 -2.20 -16.16
CA ARG A 486 -39.37 -2.13 -14.86
C ARG A 486 -38.66 -3.46 -14.57
N ALA A 487 -37.36 -3.41 -14.25
CA ALA A 487 -36.60 -4.61 -13.91
C ALA A 487 -37.17 -5.27 -12.64
N GLY A 488 -37.54 -6.55 -12.71
CA GLY A 488 -37.73 -7.37 -11.51
C GLY A 488 -36.41 -7.47 -10.74
N MET A 489 -36.43 -7.61 -9.41
CA MET A 489 -35.19 -7.67 -8.64
C MET A 489 -34.58 -9.08 -8.71
N GLY A 490 -33.25 -9.15 -8.82
CA GLY A 490 -32.46 -10.33 -8.55
C GLY A 490 -31.67 -10.17 -7.25
N THR A 491 -31.26 -11.28 -6.65
CA THR A 491 -30.45 -11.30 -5.43
C THR A 491 -29.15 -12.05 -5.68
N ILE A 492 -28.02 -11.51 -5.21
CA ILE A 492 -26.76 -12.24 -5.09
C ILE A 492 -26.45 -12.43 -3.60
N ASN A 493 -26.34 -13.70 -3.19
CA ASN A 493 -25.78 -14.08 -1.90
C ASN A 493 -24.28 -14.34 -2.06
N ILE A 494 -23.48 -13.62 -1.29
CA ILE A 494 -22.02 -13.71 -1.25
C ILE A 494 -21.63 -14.31 0.10
N LYS A 495 -20.71 -15.27 0.08
CA LYS A 495 -20.07 -15.82 1.27
C LYS A 495 -18.56 -15.68 1.16
N VAL A 496 -17.91 -15.20 2.20
CA VAL A 496 -16.45 -15.24 2.32
C VAL A 496 -16.08 -16.13 3.52
N TRP A 497 -15.15 -17.06 3.35
CA TRP A 497 -14.72 -17.97 4.43
C TRP A 497 -13.21 -18.14 4.48
N ASN A 498 -12.73 -18.60 5.63
CA ASN A 498 -11.34 -18.97 5.82
C ASN A 498 -11.08 -20.35 5.22
N ASP A 499 -10.60 -20.39 3.98
CA ASP A 499 -10.19 -21.59 3.24
C ASP A 499 -8.78 -22.00 3.70
N ALA A 500 -8.75 -22.63 4.88
CA ALA A 500 -7.55 -22.83 5.65
C ALA A 500 -6.61 -23.84 5.00
N ASP A 501 -7.15 -24.80 4.24
CA ASP A 501 -6.39 -25.83 3.53
C ASP A 501 -6.33 -25.64 2.01
N LYS A 502 -7.03 -24.64 1.46
CA LYS A 502 -7.01 -24.21 0.05
C LYS A 502 -7.62 -25.20 -0.92
N ASP A 503 -8.47 -26.09 -0.44
CA ASP A 503 -9.04 -27.12 -1.28
C ASP A 503 -10.23 -26.62 -2.14
N SER A 504 -10.59 -25.33 -2.00
CA SER A 504 -11.71 -24.68 -2.68
C SER A 504 -13.06 -25.32 -2.36
N THR A 505 -13.16 -25.95 -1.19
CA THR A 505 -14.39 -26.42 -0.60
C THR A 505 -14.58 -25.74 0.76
N LEU A 506 -15.83 -25.63 1.20
CA LEU A 506 -16.12 -25.08 2.52
C LEU A 506 -16.32 -26.24 3.49
N ASP A 507 -15.33 -26.45 4.35
CA ASP A 507 -15.26 -27.61 5.24
C ASP A 507 -15.82 -27.34 6.65
N THR A 508 -16.12 -28.43 7.37
CA THR A 508 -16.59 -28.31 8.76
C THR A 508 -15.43 -27.91 9.67
N GLY A 509 -15.32 -26.62 9.98
CA GLY A 509 -14.23 -26.05 10.77
C GLY A 509 -13.68 -24.74 10.20
N GLU A 510 -14.12 -24.37 9.00
CA GLU A 510 -13.74 -23.14 8.32
C GLU A 510 -14.77 -22.04 8.58
N PRO A 511 -14.49 -21.08 9.48
CA PRO A 511 -15.44 -20.02 9.80
C PRO A 511 -15.56 -19.04 8.65
N GLY A 512 -16.74 -18.43 8.53
CA GLY A 512 -16.93 -17.29 7.64
C GLY A 512 -16.15 -16.06 8.09
N LEU A 513 -15.73 -15.23 7.14
CA LEU A 513 -14.95 -14.03 7.38
C LEU A 513 -15.83 -12.79 7.29
N GLY A 514 -16.03 -12.15 8.44
CA GLY A 514 -16.78 -10.89 8.52
C GLY A 514 -15.99 -9.65 8.16
N ASN A 515 -16.71 -8.59 7.83
CA ASN A 515 -16.20 -7.27 7.47
C ASN A 515 -15.37 -7.22 6.17
N VAL A 516 -15.47 -8.23 5.31
CA VAL A 516 -14.84 -8.28 3.97
C VAL A 516 -15.65 -7.41 3.02
N PHE A 517 -15.00 -6.52 2.26
CA PHE A 517 -15.70 -5.64 1.33
C PHE A 517 -15.90 -6.35 -0.01
N CYS A 518 -17.14 -6.40 -0.49
CA CYS A 518 -17.48 -6.93 -1.79
C CYS A 518 -18.22 -5.87 -2.61
N MET A 519 -18.03 -5.90 -3.92
CA MET A 519 -18.75 -5.05 -4.86
C MET A 519 -19.26 -5.84 -6.05
N VAL A 520 -20.33 -5.33 -6.65
CA VAL A 520 -20.97 -5.89 -7.82
C VAL A 520 -21.05 -4.79 -8.86
N VAL A 521 -20.45 -5.02 -10.02
CA VAL A 521 -20.50 -4.10 -11.16
C VAL A 521 -21.33 -4.73 -12.27
N ASN A 522 -22.10 -3.92 -12.98
CA ASN A 522 -22.84 -4.37 -14.15
C ASN A 522 -21.85 -4.60 -15.29
N THR A 523 -21.77 -5.85 -15.79
CA THR A 523 -20.78 -6.25 -16.79
C THR A 523 -21.03 -5.57 -18.14
N ASN A 524 -22.26 -5.13 -18.43
CA ASN A 524 -22.61 -4.56 -19.72
C ASN A 524 -22.13 -3.11 -19.89
N ASN A 525 -22.10 -2.33 -18.81
CA ASN A 525 -21.81 -0.89 -18.86
C ASN A 525 -20.70 -0.44 -17.90
N GLY A 526 -20.25 -1.31 -16.99
CA GLY A 526 -19.18 -1.02 -16.02
C GLY A 526 -19.62 -0.28 -14.76
N ASP A 527 -20.92 -0.01 -14.60
CA ASP A 527 -21.42 0.76 -13.46
C ASP A 527 -21.43 -0.06 -12.16
N LEU A 528 -21.21 0.60 -11.03
CA LEU A 528 -21.38 -0.01 -9.70
C LEU A 528 -22.87 -0.30 -9.46
N ALA A 529 -23.24 -1.58 -9.43
CA ALA A 529 -24.61 -2.05 -9.20
C ALA A 529 -24.92 -2.22 -7.70
N GLY A 530 -23.91 -2.50 -6.87
CA GLY A 530 -24.06 -2.59 -5.42
C GLY A 530 -22.74 -2.92 -4.72
N SER A 531 -22.66 -2.65 -3.42
CA SER A 531 -21.52 -3.02 -2.59
C SER A 531 -21.94 -3.21 -1.14
N GLY A 532 -21.09 -3.86 -0.35
CA GLY A 532 -21.35 -4.09 1.06
C GLY A 532 -20.17 -4.76 1.75
N ARG A 533 -20.33 -4.98 3.06
CA ARG A 533 -19.39 -5.78 3.85
C ARG A 533 -20.07 -7.02 4.40
N THR A 534 -19.36 -8.13 4.45
CA THR A 534 -19.86 -9.38 5.05
C THR A 534 -20.15 -9.22 6.55
N ASP A 535 -21.14 -9.94 7.05
CA ASP A 535 -21.48 -9.99 8.46
C ASP A 535 -20.52 -10.90 9.26
N ALA A 536 -20.73 -11.07 10.57
CA ALA A 536 -19.86 -11.90 11.42
C ALA A 536 -19.78 -13.39 11.00
N ASN A 537 -20.74 -13.87 10.20
CA ASN A 537 -20.73 -15.21 9.64
C ASN A 537 -20.13 -15.25 8.23
N GLY A 538 -19.63 -14.14 7.70
CA GLY A 538 -19.09 -14.04 6.35
C GLY A 538 -20.14 -13.94 5.24
N ASP A 539 -21.40 -13.66 5.57
CA ASP A 539 -22.49 -13.58 4.59
C ASP A 539 -22.77 -12.13 4.18
N LEU A 540 -23.11 -11.90 2.91
CA LEU A 540 -23.57 -10.62 2.37
C LEU A 540 -24.65 -10.86 1.31
N VAL A 541 -25.71 -10.04 1.32
CA VAL A 541 -26.81 -10.11 0.36
C VAL A 541 -26.94 -8.77 -0.36
N ILE A 542 -26.90 -8.80 -1.69
CA ILE A 542 -27.07 -7.61 -2.52
C ILE A 542 -28.28 -7.84 -3.45
N ASN A 543 -29.23 -6.91 -3.41
CA ASN A 543 -30.37 -6.88 -4.33
C ASN A 543 -30.12 -5.87 -5.44
N LEU A 544 -30.35 -6.29 -6.67
CA LEU A 544 -29.97 -5.55 -7.88
C LEU A 544 -30.96 -5.88 -9.01
N PRO A 545 -30.97 -5.13 -10.12
CA PRO A 545 -31.81 -5.44 -11.27
C PRO A 545 -31.61 -6.89 -11.77
N GLY A 546 -32.70 -7.60 -12.03
CA GLY A 546 -32.70 -8.94 -12.60
C GLY A 546 -32.54 -8.94 -14.12
N ASP A 547 -32.44 -10.13 -14.69
CA ASP A 547 -32.19 -10.43 -16.11
C ASP A 547 -30.96 -9.71 -16.69
N SER A 548 -29.92 -9.52 -15.88
CA SER A 548 -28.68 -8.80 -16.23
C SER A 548 -27.40 -9.57 -15.90
N LEU A 549 -26.28 -9.16 -16.50
CA LEU A 549 -24.94 -9.74 -16.26
C LEU A 549 -24.15 -8.89 -15.27
N TYR A 550 -23.54 -9.54 -14.29
CA TYR A 550 -22.77 -8.88 -13.25
C TYR A 550 -21.40 -9.50 -13.06
N THR A 551 -20.44 -8.65 -12.71
CA THR A 551 -19.13 -9.06 -12.21
C THR A 551 -19.12 -8.81 -10.71
N VAL A 552 -18.89 -9.87 -9.94
CA VAL A 552 -18.83 -9.83 -8.47
C VAL A 552 -17.37 -9.89 -8.08
N MET A 553 -16.90 -8.95 -7.27
CA MET A 553 -15.53 -8.87 -6.79
C MET A 553 -15.52 -8.78 -5.28
N GLU A 554 -14.56 -9.45 -4.66
CA GLU A 554 -14.13 -9.10 -3.32
C GLU A 554 -12.88 -8.25 -3.35
N ILE A 555 -12.72 -7.45 -2.30
CA ILE A 555 -11.44 -6.85 -1.96
C ILE A 555 -10.95 -7.58 -0.73
N ASP A 556 -9.92 -8.40 -0.93
CA ASP A 556 -9.27 -9.19 0.10
C ASP A 556 -8.93 -8.29 1.29
N PRO A 557 -9.30 -8.66 2.53
CA PRO A 557 -8.77 -8.02 3.71
C PRO A 557 -7.26 -8.13 3.67
N ASP A 558 -6.54 -7.08 4.03
CA ASP A 558 -5.11 -7.06 3.75
C ASP A 558 -4.23 -8.02 4.59
N SER A 559 -4.86 -8.76 5.51
CA SER A 559 -4.28 -9.88 6.25
C SER A 559 -4.59 -11.24 5.63
N MET A 560 -5.30 -11.26 4.50
CA MET A 560 -5.79 -12.43 3.80
C MET A 560 -5.46 -12.33 2.31
N ILE A 561 -5.47 -13.47 1.62
CA ILE A 561 -5.41 -13.57 0.15
C ILE A 561 -6.48 -14.54 -0.31
N SER A 562 -7.15 -14.24 -1.43
CA SER A 562 -8.12 -15.18 -2.01
C SER A 562 -7.44 -16.45 -2.49
N THR A 563 -8.00 -17.59 -2.09
CA THR A 563 -7.62 -18.93 -2.52
C THR A 563 -8.50 -19.39 -3.68
N CYS A 564 -9.77 -18.98 -3.72
CA CYS A 564 -10.71 -19.33 -4.79
C CYS A 564 -11.91 -18.37 -4.88
N GLY A 565 -12.46 -18.25 -6.10
CA GLY A 565 -13.76 -17.65 -6.35
C GLY A 565 -14.69 -18.71 -6.92
N LEU A 566 -15.86 -18.90 -6.32
CA LEU A 566 -16.81 -19.96 -6.66
C LEU A 566 -18.18 -19.37 -6.99
N PHE A 567 -18.86 -20.01 -7.93
CA PHE A 567 -20.25 -19.68 -8.28
C PHE A 567 -21.06 -20.94 -8.58
N ARG A 568 -22.39 -20.85 -8.42
CA ARG A 568 -23.31 -21.92 -8.84
C ARG A 568 -23.94 -21.57 -10.18
N ALA A 569 -23.82 -22.46 -11.17
CA ALA A 569 -24.55 -22.33 -12.43
C ALA A 569 -26.07 -22.43 -12.20
N ILE A 570 -26.87 -21.85 -13.11
CA ILE A 570 -28.33 -21.87 -13.01
C ILE A 570 -28.82 -23.33 -13.02
N GLY A 571 -29.67 -23.67 -12.04
CA GLY A 571 -30.20 -25.02 -11.88
C GLY A 571 -29.21 -26.04 -11.28
N SER A 572 -27.99 -25.63 -10.92
CA SER A 572 -26.98 -26.49 -10.30
C SER A 572 -26.89 -26.29 -8.78
N THR A 573 -26.66 -27.37 -8.05
CA THR A 573 -26.27 -27.34 -6.62
C THR A 573 -24.76 -27.42 -6.43
N SER A 574 -24.00 -27.73 -7.47
CA SER A 574 -22.54 -27.84 -7.42
C SER A 574 -21.86 -26.50 -7.66
N TRP A 575 -20.79 -26.26 -6.91
CA TRP A 575 -19.90 -25.11 -7.08
C TRP A 575 -19.00 -25.28 -8.30
N SER A 576 -18.74 -24.18 -9.00
CA SER A 576 -17.81 -24.10 -10.12
C SER A 576 -16.78 -23.01 -9.81
N VAL A 577 -15.51 -23.28 -10.15
CA VAL A 577 -14.40 -22.36 -9.90
C VAL A 577 -14.36 -21.29 -10.99
N ALA A 578 -14.22 -20.03 -10.57
CA ALA A 578 -14.03 -18.88 -11.45
C ALA A 578 -12.59 -18.82 -11.99
N SER A 579 -12.37 -18.07 -13.06
CA SER A 579 -11.04 -17.89 -13.66
C SER A 579 -10.11 -17.01 -12.84
N THR A 580 -10.68 -16.19 -11.96
CA THR A 580 -9.97 -15.22 -11.12
C THR A 580 -10.34 -15.50 -9.65
N LEU A 581 -9.37 -15.47 -8.75
CA LEU A 581 -9.58 -15.94 -7.37
C LEU A 581 -10.47 -15.01 -6.54
N ASN A 582 -10.40 -13.69 -6.78
CA ASN A 582 -11.18 -12.68 -6.05
C ASN A 582 -12.35 -12.10 -6.87
N GLN A 583 -12.70 -12.74 -8.00
CA GLN A 583 -13.68 -12.20 -8.93
C GLN A 583 -14.43 -13.30 -9.71
N VAL A 584 -15.75 -13.13 -9.81
CA VAL A 584 -16.64 -13.93 -10.67
C VAL A 584 -17.19 -13.04 -11.78
N ASP A 585 -16.76 -13.31 -13.01
CA ASP A 585 -17.18 -12.55 -14.19
C ASP A 585 -18.44 -13.08 -14.85
N SER A 586 -19.21 -12.15 -15.45
CA SER A 586 -20.35 -12.47 -16.32
C SER A 586 -21.40 -13.38 -15.65
N LEU A 587 -21.68 -13.16 -14.37
CA LEU A 587 -22.73 -13.86 -13.64
C LEU A 587 -24.11 -13.33 -14.09
N PHE A 588 -24.83 -14.14 -14.85
CA PHE A 588 -26.21 -13.81 -15.23
C PHE A 588 -27.15 -13.91 -14.02
N VAL A 589 -27.92 -12.89 -13.68
CA VAL A 589 -28.84 -12.91 -12.54
C VAL A 589 -30.27 -12.80 -13.06
N PRO A 590 -31.02 -13.90 -13.18
CA PRO A 590 -32.43 -13.84 -13.57
C PRO A 590 -33.28 -13.05 -12.57
N LYS A 591 -34.37 -12.44 -13.04
CA LYS A 591 -35.36 -11.82 -12.14
C LYS A 591 -35.97 -12.85 -11.18
N ASP A 592 -36.35 -12.38 -9.99
CA ASP A 592 -36.95 -13.17 -8.91
C ASP A 592 -36.14 -14.42 -8.53
N SER A 593 -34.82 -14.37 -8.72
CA SER A 593 -33.91 -15.47 -8.45
C SER A 593 -32.78 -15.06 -7.52
N THR A 594 -32.26 -16.04 -6.78
CA THR A 594 -31.06 -15.88 -5.95
C THR A 594 -29.90 -16.61 -6.59
N ARG A 595 -28.81 -15.87 -6.86
CA ARG A 595 -27.52 -16.43 -7.24
C ARG A 595 -26.61 -16.52 -6.03
N TYR A 596 -25.69 -17.47 -6.06
CA TYR A 596 -24.75 -17.74 -4.97
C TYR A 596 -23.33 -17.63 -5.49
N VAL A 597 -22.54 -16.83 -4.78
CA VAL A 597 -21.12 -16.60 -5.01
C VAL A 597 -20.39 -16.80 -3.68
N MET A 598 -19.17 -17.29 -3.78
CA MET A 598 -18.37 -17.71 -2.65
C MET A 598 -16.91 -17.33 -2.91
N PHE A 599 -16.20 -16.80 -1.91
CA PHE A 599 -14.76 -16.60 -1.95
C PHE A 599 -14.06 -17.23 -0.74
N GLY A 600 -13.00 -18.00 -0.99
CA GLY A 600 -12.14 -18.58 0.05
C GLY A 600 -10.91 -17.71 0.25
N ASP A 601 -10.50 -17.52 1.51
CA ASP A 601 -9.39 -16.64 1.93
C ASP A 601 -8.46 -17.31 2.94
N VAL A 602 -7.16 -16.96 2.96
CA VAL A 602 -6.19 -17.45 3.96
C VAL A 602 -5.22 -16.35 4.45
N VAL A 603 -4.61 -16.51 5.63
CA VAL A 603 -3.61 -15.59 6.21
C VAL A 603 -2.50 -15.22 5.22
N GLY A 604 -2.26 -13.90 5.09
CA GLY A 604 -1.19 -13.33 4.29
C GLY A 604 0.21 -13.56 4.87
N TYR A 605 1.18 -13.79 3.98
CA TYR A 605 2.59 -13.96 4.34
C TYR A 605 3.51 -13.24 3.35
N VAL A 606 4.69 -12.86 3.83
CA VAL A 606 5.79 -12.33 3.02
C VAL A 606 6.99 -13.25 3.16
N ALA A 607 7.60 -13.64 2.05
CA ALA A 607 8.79 -14.48 2.07
C ALA A 607 9.99 -13.74 1.46
N ILE A 608 11.09 -13.72 2.22
CA ILE A 608 12.39 -13.18 1.84
C ILE A 608 13.28 -14.37 1.45
N PRO A 609 13.57 -14.58 0.15
CA PRO A 609 14.43 -15.67 -0.28
C PRO A 609 15.88 -15.40 0.15
N LEU A 610 16.60 -16.45 0.56
CA LEU A 610 18.03 -16.38 0.89
C LEU A 610 18.86 -17.27 -0.05
N GLY A 611 20.13 -16.92 -0.21
CA GLY A 611 21.08 -17.67 -1.04
C GLY A 611 21.59 -18.97 -0.39
N GLN A 612 22.37 -19.73 -1.15
CA GLN A 612 22.98 -21.00 -0.69
C GLN A 612 23.96 -20.81 0.47
N THR A 613 24.62 -19.65 0.54
CA THR A 613 25.55 -19.27 1.63
C THR A 613 24.83 -18.75 2.88
N GLU A 614 23.50 -18.59 2.82
CA GLU A 614 22.68 -17.91 3.82
C GLU A 614 21.65 -18.87 4.44
N ARG A 615 21.99 -20.16 4.47
CA ARG A 615 21.13 -21.19 5.06
C ARG A 615 20.93 -20.94 6.56
N VAL A 616 19.67 -20.83 6.98
CA VAL A 616 19.26 -20.41 8.33
C VAL A 616 19.67 -21.40 9.43
N LEU A 617 20.19 -20.87 10.54
CA LEU A 617 20.52 -21.64 11.74
C LEU A 617 19.85 -21.09 13.01
N SER A 618 19.79 -19.77 13.17
CA SER A 618 19.25 -19.12 14.37
C SER A 618 18.66 -17.75 14.02
N MET A 619 17.76 -17.23 14.87
CA MET A 619 17.13 -15.93 14.68
C MET A 619 16.68 -15.32 16.01
N ILE A 620 16.73 -14.00 16.10
CA ILE A 620 16.14 -13.20 17.17
C ILE A 620 15.45 -11.98 16.57
N LEU A 621 14.54 -11.37 17.33
CA LEU A 621 13.82 -10.15 16.93
C LEU A 621 14.13 -8.99 17.91
N PRO A 622 15.36 -8.45 17.90
CA PRO A 622 15.75 -7.38 18.81
C PRO A 622 15.18 -6.04 18.35
N ASP A 623 15.15 -5.04 19.23
CA ASP A 623 14.94 -3.63 18.84
C ASP A 623 16.31 -2.95 18.76
N LEU A 624 16.84 -2.82 17.54
CA LEU A 624 18.15 -2.22 17.28
C LEU A 624 18.09 -0.68 17.22
N ARG A 625 16.88 -0.11 17.33
CA ARG A 625 16.61 1.34 17.30
C ARG A 625 17.31 2.04 16.14
N GLU A 626 17.15 1.49 14.96
CA GLU A 626 17.49 2.11 13.69
C GLU A 626 16.84 3.50 13.56
N TYR A 627 17.42 4.34 12.71
CA TYR A 627 16.83 5.64 12.43
C TYR A 627 15.61 5.49 11.53
N ARG A 628 14.55 6.26 11.81
CA ARG A 628 13.33 6.27 10.98
C ARG A 628 13.67 6.66 9.54
N GLU A 629 12.98 6.00 8.59
CA GLU A 629 13.24 6.11 7.15
C GLU A 629 13.51 7.56 6.65
N PRO A 630 14.60 7.76 5.88
CA PRO A 630 15.42 6.68 5.36
C PRO A 630 16.30 6.15 6.51
N PRO A 631 16.59 4.84 6.59
CA PRO A 631 17.39 4.31 7.67
C PRO A 631 18.75 4.98 7.53
N GLY A 632 19.06 5.84 8.49
CA GLY A 632 20.21 6.72 8.47
C GLY A 632 19.95 8.17 8.02
N ASP A 633 18.89 8.85 8.46
CA ASP A 633 19.04 10.29 8.70
C ASP A 633 20.04 10.48 9.85
N ARG A 634 21.29 10.73 9.44
CA ARG A 634 22.48 10.81 10.30
C ARG A 634 22.43 11.99 11.27
N ASN A 635 21.43 12.88 11.14
CA ASN A 635 21.38 14.16 11.84
C ASN A 635 20.21 14.30 12.83
N ASN A 636 19.29 13.33 12.91
CA ASN A 636 18.13 13.41 13.82
C ASN A 636 18.18 12.33 14.94
N PRO A 637 18.88 12.59 16.06
CA PRO A 637 18.99 11.67 17.20
C PRO A 637 17.67 11.35 17.93
N LEU A 638 16.56 12.02 17.58
CA LEU A 638 15.23 11.79 18.15
C LEU A 638 14.32 10.93 17.24
N SER A 639 14.77 10.62 16.03
CA SER A 639 14.07 9.80 15.04
C SER A 639 14.45 8.33 15.20
N TYR A 640 13.96 7.66 16.24
CA TYR A 640 14.10 6.20 16.38
C TYR A 640 12.73 5.54 16.21
N SER A 641 12.68 4.47 15.44
CA SER A 641 11.59 3.51 15.54
C SER A 641 11.93 2.57 16.70
N ALA A 642 10.92 2.28 17.52
CA ALA A 642 11.04 1.34 18.64
C ALA A 642 10.24 0.09 18.28
N ASP A 643 10.75 -0.63 17.29
CA ASP A 643 10.13 -1.80 16.69
C ASP A 643 11.12 -2.95 16.54
N PRO A 644 10.63 -4.20 16.44
CA PRO A 644 11.51 -5.33 16.33
C PRO A 644 12.04 -5.54 14.92
N ASP A 645 13.33 -5.78 14.83
CA ASP A 645 14.12 -6.12 13.64
C ASP A 645 14.24 -7.62 13.44
N ILE A 646 14.86 -8.03 12.33
CA ILE A 646 15.23 -9.42 12.09
C ILE A 646 16.76 -9.53 12.10
N VAL A 647 17.30 -10.28 13.06
CA VAL A 647 18.71 -10.70 13.06
C VAL A 647 18.79 -12.20 12.88
N LEU A 648 19.51 -12.62 11.84
CA LEU A 648 19.55 -14.00 11.36
C LEU A 648 21.00 -14.51 11.36
N GLY A 649 21.21 -15.66 12.00
CA GLY A 649 22.46 -16.41 11.98
C GLY A 649 22.40 -17.51 10.93
N THR A 650 23.40 -17.58 10.06
CA THR A 650 23.48 -18.53 8.95
C THR A 650 24.76 -19.36 9.00
N VAL A 651 24.84 -20.33 8.09
CA VAL A 651 26.06 -21.12 7.86
C VAL A 651 27.19 -20.25 7.31
N ASN A 652 28.42 -20.57 7.66
CA ASN A 652 29.59 -20.00 7.02
C ASN A 652 30.18 -20.98 6.00
N THR A 653 29.77 -20.87 4.74
CA THR A 653 30.36 -21.63 3.63
C THR A 653 31.67 -21.01 3.14
N THR A 654 32.61 -21.80 2.63
CA THR A 654 33.87 -21.30 2.06
C THR A 654 33.60 -20.24 0.99
N GLY A 655 34.11 -19.01 1.20
CA GLY A 655 33.87 -17.88 0.30
C GLY A 655 32.62 -17.04 0.60
N ALA A 656 31.89 -17.34 1.68
CA ALA A 656 30.79 -16.50 2.15
C ALA A 656 31.31 -15.13 2.61
N VAL A 657 30.65 -14.07 2.16
CA VAL A 657 30.96 -12.69 2.54
C VAL A 657 30.42 -12.35 3.93
N SER A 658 29.32 -12.97 4.36
CA SER A 658 28.66 -12.73 5.65
C SER A 658 27.89 -13.97 6.14
N ASN A 659 27.73 -14.11 7.46
CA ASN A 659 26.95 -15.18 8.08
C ASN A 659 26.08 -14.71 9.28
N LEU A 660 26.07 -13.41 9.54
CA LEU A 660 25.10 -12.70 10.38
C LEU A 660 24.41 -11.66 9.48
N LEU A 661 23.11 -11.75 9.32
CA LEU A 661 22.31 -10.88 8.44
C LEU A 661 21.28 -10.10 9.27
N VAL A 662 21.07 -8.83 8.95
CA VAL A 662 20.18 -7.93 9.68
C VAL A 662 19.25 -7.21 8.71
N TRP A 663 17.96 -7.24 8.99
CA TRP A 663 16.95 -6.41 8.35
C TRP A 663 16.35 -5.47 9.37
N TYR A 664 16.33 -4.19 9.04
CA TYR A 664 15.65 -3.17 9.84
C TYR A 664 14.18 -3.13 9.50
N ASN A 665 13.35 -2.88 10.51
CA ASN A 665 11.92 -2.80 10.32
C ASN A 665 11.52 -1.42 9.78
N ARG A 666 10.86 -1.41 8.62
CA ARG A 666 10.51 -0.17 7.91
C ARG A 666 9.11 0.31 8.25
N TYR A 667 8.62 -0.01 9.45
CA TYR A 667 7.30 0.43 9.88
C TYR A 667 7.24 1.96 9.97
N GLN A 668 6.33 2.56 9.21
CA GLN A 668 6.12 4.01 9.21
C GLN A 668 4.77 4.37 9.86
N SER A 669 3.72 3.62 9.52
CA SER A 669 2.38 3.77 10.06
C SER A 669 1.58 2.48 9.90
N SER A 670 0.37 2.43 10.45
CA SER A 670 -0.56 1.29 10.25
C SER A 670 -0.89 1.04 8.78
N ALA A 671 -0.63 1.99 7.87
CA ALA A 671 -0.81 1.84 6.44
C ALA A 671 0.39 1.16 5.73
N THR A 672 1.53 0.96 6.40
CA THR A 672 2.71 0.30 5.83
C THR A 672 2.35 -1.12 5.37
N PRO A 673 2.43 -1.44 4.06
CA PRO A 673 2.17 -2.78 3.57
C PRO A 673 3.11 -3.80 4.20
N ALA A 674 2.64 -5.02 4.45
CA ALA A 674 3.46 -6.06 5.06
C ALA A 674 4.72 -6.40 4.24
N SER A 675 4.60 -6.35 2.90
CA SER A 675 5.72 -6.53 1.96
C SER A 675 6.76 -5.41 2.02
N ALA A 676 6.40 -4.26 2.60
CA ALA A 676 7.29 -3.12 2.74
C ALA A 676 7.99 -3.08 4.11
N LEU A 677 7.55 -3.87 5.10
CA LEU A 677 8.17 -3.92 6.44
C LEU A 677 9.63 -4.38 6.36
N PHE A 678 9.90 -5.40 5.55
CA PHE A 678 11.25 -5.93 5.38
C PHE A 678 11.57 -6.11 3.89
N PRO A 679 12.62 -5.45 3.37
CA PRO A 679 13.06 -5.59 1.99
C PRO A 679 13.63 -6.98 1.72
N THR A 680 13.73 -7.37 0.45
CA THR A 680 14.31 -8.67 0.08
C THR A 680 15.81 -8.76 0.35
N ALA A 681 16.53 -7.63 0.36
CA ALA A 681 17.95 -7.57 0.69
C ALA A 681 18.12 -7.18 2.16
N PHE A 682 19.06 -7.83 2.87
CA PHE A 682 19.43 -7.39 4.22
C PHE A 682 20.01 -5.98 4.19
N ASP A 683 19.72 -5.19 5.22
CA ASP A 683 20.26 -3.84 5.35
C ASP A 683 21.71 -3.88 5.85
N SER A 684 22.05 -4.91 6.63
CA SER A 684 23.35 -5.04 7.26
C SER A 684 23.83 -6.47 7.41
N SER A 685 25.15 -6.67 7.47
CA SER A 685 25.72 -8.00 7.67
C SER A 685 27.12 -8.00 8.29
N ALA A 686 27.48 -9.12 8.93
CA ALA A 686 28.81 -9.38 9.47
C ALA A 686 29.25 -10.83 9.22
N ASN A 687 30.56 -11.08 9.34
CA ASN A 687 31.15 -12.41 9.21
C ASN A 687 31.90 -12.79 10.48
N LEU A 688 31.42 -13.81 11.19
CA LEU A 688 32.01 -14.37 12.41
C LEU A 688 32.79 -15.67 12.17
N THR A 689 33.22 -15.91 10.94
CA THR A 689 34.11 -16.99 10.48
C THR A 689 33.64 -18.44 10.72
N THR A 690 32.56 -18.67 11.45
CA THR A 690 32.02 -20.00 11.77
C THR A 690 30.48 -19.96 11.83
N ASP A 691 29.82 -21.10 11.62
CA ASP A 691 28.35 -21.22 11.67
C ASP A 691 27.76 -20.62 12.97
N ILE A 692 26.74 -19.75 12.85
CA ILE A 692 26.07 -19.11 13.99
C ILE A 692 24.87 -19.95 14.43
N THR A 693 25.09 -20.83 15.40
CA THR A 693 24.10 -21.83 15.83
C THR A 693 23.13 -21.32 16.89
N ALA A 694 23.45 -20.24 17.59
CA ALA A 694 22.57 -19.62 18.57
C ALA A 694 22.70 -18.09 18.55
N LEU A 695 21.59 -17.41 18.83
CA LEU A 695 21.52 -15.96 18.96
C LEU A 695 20.72 -15.59 20.21
N ALA A 696 21.16 -14.56 20.92
CA ALA A 696 20.38 -13.88 21.96
C ALA A 696 20.54 -12.37 21.82
N GLY A 697 19.46 -11.65 22.13
CA GLY A 697 19.42 -10.19 22.09
C GLY A 697 19.25 -9.61 23.50
N GLY A 698 19.64 -8.36 23.66
CA GLY A 698 19.29 -7.54 24.82
C GLY A 698 20.30 -6.44 25.07
N ASP A 699 19.90 -5.43 25.81
CA ASP A 699 20.77 -4.28 26.12
C ASP A 699 21.86 -4.66 27.14
N ILE A 700 23.05 -5.03 26.64
CA ILE A 700 24.20 -5.38 27.49
C ILE A 700 24.81 -4.16 28.17
N ASN A 701 24.48 -2.95 27.74
CA ASN A 701 25.06 -1.71 28.22
C ASN A 701 24.06 -0.79 28.95
N SER A 702 22.91 -1.34 29.35
CA SER A 702 21.77 -0.73 30.05
C SER A 702 22.09 0.23 31.19
N HIS A 703 23.26 0.11 31.82
CA HIS A 703 23.72 1.01 32.87
C HIS A 703 24.03 2.45 32.38
N LEU A 704 24.08 2.67 31.07
CA LEU A 704 24.32 3.98 30.44
C LEU A 704 23.01 4.70 30.03
N GLY A 705 21.85 4.18 30.43
CA GLY A 705 20.56 4.68 29.97
C GLY A 705 20.29 4.40 28.49
N SER A 706 21.01 3.42 27.92
CA SER A 706 20.67 2.85 26.62
C SER A 706 19.36 2.06 26.74
N THR A 707 18.75 1.86 25.60
CA THR A 707 17.51 1.11 25.40
C THR A 707 17.57 0.33 24.08
N THR A 708 18.75 0.32 23.44
CA THR A 708 19.03 -0.41 22.20
C THR A 708 19.46 -1.81 22.57
N GLU A 709 18.89 -2.82 21.92
CA GLU A 709 19.31 -4.20 22.14
C GLU A 709 20.60 -4.52 21.36
N ASP A 710 21.51 -5.23 22.01
CA ASP A 710 22.77 -5.72 21.45
C ASP A 710 22.67 -7.22 21.12
N VAL A 711 23.64 -7.76 20.38
CA VAL A 711 23.59 -9.13 19.85
C VAL A 711 24.71 -10.01 20.41
N ILE A 712 24.33 -11.20 20.88
CA ILE A 712 25.23 -12.25 21.33
C ILE A 712 25.10 -13.44 20.38
N CYS A 713 26.23 -13.88 19.83
CA CYS A 713 26.33 -14.98 18.89
C CYS A 713 27.02 -16.18 19.52
N GLY A 714 26.39 -17.35 19.41
CA GLY A 714 26.95 -18.65 19.75
C GLY A 714 27.42 -19.35 18.49
N LEU A 715 28.66 -19.82 18.50
CA LEU A 715 29.33 -20.38 17.33
C LEU A 715 29.41 -21.91 17.44
N LYS A 716 29.37 -22.56 16.29
CA LYS A 716 29.43 -24.03 16.20
C LYS A 716 30.76 -24.61 16.65
N GLU A 717 31.86 -23.91 16.43
CA GLU A 717 33.20 -24.44 16.71
C GLU A 717 34.08 -23.35 17.29
N ASN A 718 35.11 -23.77 18.03
CA ASN A 718 36.10 -22.87 18.61
C ASN A 718 37.31 -22.72 17.68
N VAL A 719 37.05 -22.39 16.41
CA VAL A 719 38.10 -22.17 15.40
C VAL A 719 38.58 -20.73 15.50
N GLY A 720 39.52 -20.48 16.40
CA GLY A 720 40.06 -19.13 16.65
C GLY A 720 40.20 -18.75 18.13
N ALA A 721 40.08 -19.70 19.06
CA ALA A 721 40.12 -19.48 20.51
C ALA A 721 38.90 -18.73 21.08
N PHE A 722 37.77 -18.72 20.37
CA PHE A 722 36.47 -18.28 20.87
C PHE A 722 35.34 -19.07 20.21
N ASN A 723 34.21 -19.21 20.90
CA ASN A 723 32.97 -19.80 20.40
C ASN A 723 31.72 -19.00 20.83
N ILE A 724 31.96 -17.83 21.43
CA ILE A 724 30.95 -16.83 21.79
C ILE A 724 31.49 -15.49 21.31
N SER A 725 30.67 -14.73 20.59
CA SER A 725 30.97 -13.36 20.20
C SER A 725 29.86 -12.45 20.71
N VAL A 726 30.23 -11.40 21.42
CA VAL A 726 29.32 -10.38 21.94
C VAL A 726 29.65 -9.08 21.23
N GLY A 727 28.67 -8.46 20.59
CA GLY A 727 28.92 -7.22 19.86
C GLY A 727 27.82 -6.22 20.10
N ARG A 728 28.24 -4.96 20.19
CA ARG A 728 27.29 -3.86 20.26
C ARG A 728 26.75 -3.54 18.89
N THR A 729 25.53 -3.06 18.90
CA THR A 729 24.84 -2.59 17.71
C THR A 729 24.87 -1.06 17.61
N HIS A 730 25.56 -0.39 18.55
CA HIS A 730 25.75 1.08 18.59
C HIS A 730 27.07 1.52 19.29
N ASP A 731 27.42 2.80 19.15
CA ASP A 731 28.71 3.41 19.56
C ASP A 731 28.76 3.91 21.02
N GLY A 732 27.71 3.70 21.81
CA GLY A 732 27.68 3.99 23.25
C GLY A 732 27.39 5.44 23.68
N GLY A 733 26.68 6.23 22.87
CA GLY A 733 26.15 7.54 23.26
C GLY A 733 25.23 7.47 24.49
N LEU A 734 25.59 8.22 25.54
CA LEU A 734 24.76 8.36 26.74
C LEU A 734 23.46 9.08 26.36
N THR A 735 22.30 8.57 26.80
CA THR A 735 20.93 9.10 26.57
C THR A 735 20.18 8.69 25.29
N GLY A 736 20.53 7.56 24.65
CA GLY A 736 19.78 7.09 23.46
C GLY A 736 19.94 7.95 22.21
N ALA A 737 20.57 9.11 22.33
CA ALA A 737 21.11 9.92 21.25
C ALA A 737 22.51 9.40 20.87
N ASN A 738 22.55 8.40 19.98
CA ASN A 738 23.79 8.07 19.27
C ASN A 738 23.99 9.06 18.12
N PHE A 739 25.24 9.32 17.77
CA PHE A 739 25.64 10.24 16.67
C PHE A 739 26.24 9.49 15.47
N ASN A 740 26.26 8.15 15.49
CA ASN A 740 26.93 7.34 14.48
C ASN A 740 25.96 6.69 13.47
N ARG A 741 26.45 6.63 12.22
CA ARG A 741 25.76 6.27 10.98
C ARG A 741 25.62 4.76 10.72
N ASP A 742 26.14 3.92 11.63
CA ASP A 742 26.36 2.48 11.44
C ASP A 742 25.60 1.59 12.47
N LYS A 743 24.43 2.04 12.94
CA LYS A 743 23.58 1.27 13.89
C LYS A 743 23.23 -0.12 13.35
N GLY A 744 23.07 -1.10 14.26
CA GLY A 744 22.65 -2.48 13.97
C GLY A 744 23.76 -3.42 13.48
N LEU A 745 24.99 -2.92 13.32
CA LEU A 745 26.16 -3.75 12.99
C LEU A 745 26.86 -4.24 14.25
N MET A 746 27.11 -5.55 14.31
CA MET A 746 28.06 -6.17 15.25
C MET A 746 29.52 -5.80 14.87
N ARG A 747 29.84 -4.50 14.78
CA ARG A 747 31.16 -4.00 14.35
C ARG A 747 31.86 -3.17 15.42
N ASP A 748 31.12 -2.45 16.24
CA ASP A 748 31.71 -1.68 17.33
C ASP A 748 32.04 -2.61 18.51
N ALA A 749 33.34 -2.81 18.71
CA ALA A 749 33.92 -3.50 19.86
C ALA A 749 33.39 -4.94 20.09
N VAL A 750 33.43 -5.79 19.06
CA VAL A 750 33.17 -7.23 19.19
C VAL A 750 34.14 -7.87 20.17
N LEU A 751 33.60 -8.45 21.23
CA LEU A 751 34.33 -9.18 22.25
C LEU A 751 34.13 -10.68 22.06
N ASN A 752 35.24 -11.39 21.97
CA ASN A 752 35.26 -12.82 21.74
C ASN A 752 35.59 -13.56 23.04
N TYR A 753 34.78 -14.57 23.37
CA TYR A 753 34.89 -15.38 24.57
C TYR A 753 34.97 -16.86 24.22
N ALA A 754 35.72 -17.61 25.03
CA ALA A 754 35.80 -19.06 24.96
C ALA A 754 35.10 -19.67 26.16
N THR A 755 34.29 -20.69 25.91
CA THR A 755 33.73 -21.53 26.99
C THR A 755 34.84 -22.22 27.80
N SER A 756 34.60 -22.52 29.08
CA SER A 756 35.60 -22.98 30.07
C SER A 756 36.42 -24.23 29.74
N THR A 757 35.93 -25.14 28.90
CA THR A 757 36.70 -26.29 28.37
C THR A 757 36.67 -26.27 26.84
N PRO A 758 37.41 -25.35 26.19
CA PRO A 758 37.32 -25.16 24.75
C PRO A 758 38.12 -26.27 24.05
N VAL A 759 37.48 -27.38 23.75
CA VAL A 759 37.94 -28.26 22.65
C VAL A 759 37.45 -27.68 21.33
N SER A 760 38.18 -27.89 20.24
CA SER A 760 37.88 -27.33 18.91
C SER A 760 36.42 -27.52 18.48
N ASN A 761 35.79 -28.62 18.93
CA ASN A 761 34.45 -29.03 18.53
C ASN A 761 33.35 -28.61 19.52
N THR A 762 33.62 -27.70 20.46
CA THR A 762 32.60 -27.25 21.42
C THR A 762 31.66 -26.23 20.77
N SER A 763 30.41 -26.64 20.51
CA SER A 763 29.37 -25.79 19.94
C SER A 763 28.53 -25.10 21.02
N VAL A 764 28.13 -23.86 20.78
CA VAL A 764 27.11 -23.16 21.57
C VAL A 764 25.77 -23.32 20.86
N LEU A 765 24.86 -24.11 21.43
CA LEU A 765 23.59 -24.45 20.78
C LEU A 765 22.40 -23.64 21.30
N ALA A 766 22.53 -23.06 22.49
CA ALA A 766 21.48 -22.25 23.10
C ALA A 766 22.08 -21.06 23.82
N LEU A 767 21.40 -19.91 23.72
CA LEU A 767 21.76 -18.67 24.39
C LEU A 767 20.50 -18.05 25.01
N GLY A 768 20.69 -17.33 26.10
CA GLY A 768 19.64 -16.52 26.72
C GLY A 768 20.24 -15.41 27.55
N THR A 769 19.55 -14.27 27.56
CA THR A 769 19.95 -13.06 28.28
C THR A 769 19.01 -12.82 29.47
N GLY A 770 19.53 -12.26 30.55
CA GLY A 770 18.74 -12.01 31.75
C GLY A 770 19.52 -11.32 32.84
N ASN A 771 18.84 -10.93 33.92
CA ASN A 771 19.49 -10.34 35.08
C ASN A 771 19.89 -11.46 36.06
N LEU A 772 21.01 -12.13 35.77
CA LEU A 772 21.37 -13.41 36.40
C LEU A 772 22.31 -13.26 37.61
N THR A 773 22.99 -12.11 37.75
CA THR A 773 23.99 -11.89 38.79
C THR A 773 23.65 -10.72 39.73
N PRO A 774 24.18 -10.71 40.97
CA PRO A 774 23.87 -9.70 41.96
C PRO A 774 24.48 -8.35 41.59
N THR A 775 23.68 -7.28 41.60
CA THR A 775 24.18 -5.90 41.71
C THR A 775 23.51 -5.21 42.90
N THR A 776 24.29 -4.55 43.75
CA THR A 776 23.79 -3.62 44.79
C THR A 776 23.45 -2.25 44.20
N LEU A 777 23.47 -2.15 42.87
CA LEU A 777 23.39 -0.91 42.12
C LEU A 777 21.97 -0.73 41.62
N THR A 778 21.50 0.51 41.65
CA THR A 778 20.22 0.94 41.05
C THR A 778 20.19 0.79 39.52
N THR A 779 21.27 0.33 38.90
CA THR A 779 21.38 0.06 37.46
C THR A 779 21.42 -1.45 37.19
N LEU A 780 20.37 -1.94 36.52
CA LEU A 780 20.27 -3.34 36.06
C LEU A 780 21.40 -3.61 35.06
N ARG A 781 22.08 -4.75 35.18
CA ARG A 781 23.07 -5.24 34.21
C ARG A 781 22.53 -6.50 33.55
N LEU A 782 22.69 -6.62 32.23
CA LEU A 782 22.31 -7.81 31.50
C LEU A 782 23.47 -8.82 31.48
N ASP A 783 23.20 -10.02 31.94
CA ASP A 783 24.08 -11.18 31.87
C ASP A 783 23.58 -12.15 30.79
N PHE A 784 24.37 -13.18 30.47
CA PHE A 784 23.93 -14.22 29.55
C PHE A 784 24.30 -15.63 30.00
N ALA A 785 23.52 -16.60 29.54
CA ALA A 785 23.71 -18.02 29.74
C ALA A 785 23.99 -18.70 28.39
N ALA A 786 24.98 -19.58 28.34
CA ALA A 786 25.38 -20.33 27.16
C ALA A 786 25.27 -21.83 27.39
N GLY A 787 24.39 -22.49 26.63
CA GLY A 787 24.24 -23.94 26.57
C GLY A 787 25.15 -24.54 25.51
N THR A 788 25.96 -25.51 25.90
CA THR A 788 27.01 -26.06 25.05
C THR A 788 26.79 -27.53 24.70
N LYS A 789 27.37 -27.93 23.57
CA LYS A 789 27.66 -29.30 23.18
C LYS A 789 29.17 -29.48 23.11
N VAL A 790 29.72 -30.34 23.96
CA VAL A 790 31.15 -30.67 23.98
C VAL A 790 31.43 -31.90 23.13
N ALA A 791 30.60 -32.93 23.32
CA ALA A 791 30.59 -34.18 22.57
C ALA A 791 29.13 -34.65 22.40
N ASP A 792 28.92 -35.77 21.71
CA ASP A 792 27.57 -36.33 21.61
C ASP A 792 27.05 -36.70 22.99
N ASN A 793 25.87 -36.19 23.35
CA ASN A 793 25.25 -36.37 24.67
C ASN A 793 26.04 -35.77 25.85
N GLU A 794 26.98 -34.84 25.59
CA GLU A 794 27.75 -34.16 26.63
C GLU A 794 27.72 -32.64 26.43
N GLY A 795 27.43 -31.92 27.51
CA GLY A 795 27.24 -30.48 27.48
C GLY A 795 27.19 -29.89 28.88
N ARG A 796 27.16 -28.55 28.94
CA ARG A 796 27.07 -27.76 30.17
C ARG A 796 26.45 -26.41 29.88
N VAL A 797 25.96 -25.76 30.93
CA VAL A 797 25.54 -24.35 30.87
C VAL A 797 26.58 -23.47 31.57
N GLU A 798 26.97 -22.39 30.93
CA GLU A 798 27.88 -21.39 31.46
C GLU A 798 27.16 -20.05 31.62
N ILE A 799 27.22 -19.47 32.82
CA ILE A 799 26.65 -18.16 33.14
C ILE A 799 27.78 -17.13 33.13
N TRP A 800 27.63 -16.11 32.30
CA TRP A 800 28.60 -15.07 32.07
C TRP A 800 28.09 -13.76 32.66
N LYS A 801 28.86 -13.25 33.64
CA LYS A 801 28.56 -12.05 34.40
C LYS A 801 29.17 -10.82 33.75
N SER A 802 28.40 -9.74 33.67
CA SER A 802 28.90 -8.42 33.28
C SER A 802 29.75 -7.76 34.38
N ASN A 803 31.02 -7.44 34.07
CA ASN A 803 32.03 -7.04 35.06
C ASN A 803 31.95 -5.60 35.55
N SER A 804 31.60 -4.64 34.70
CA SER A 804 31.64 -3.22 35.09
C SER A 804 30.55 -2.38 34.42
N ALA A 805 30.00 -1.44 35.20
CA ALA A 805 29.12 -0.37 34.75
C ALA A 805 29.90 0.88 34.29
N THR A 806 31.21 0.77 34.09
CA THR A 806 32.06 1.85 33.55
C THR A 806 32.87 1.42 32.34
N ASN A 807 32.91 0.12 32.04
CA ASN A 807 33.62 -0.39 30.87
C ASN A 807 32.73 -0.23 29.64
N ASN A 808 33.29 0.37 28.59
CA ASN A 808 32.60 0.67 27.33
C ASN A 808 33.41 0.05 26.18
N PRO A 809 33.18 -1.21 25.76
CA PRO A 809 32.07 -2.13 26.12
C PRO A 809 32.18 -2.87 27.46
N PRO A 810 31.04 -3.34 28.01
CA PRO A 810 31.02 -4.21 29.19
C PRO A 810 31.75 -5.52 28.87
N THR A 811 32.69 -5.89 29.73
CA THR A 811 33.38 -7.18 29.61
C THR A 811 32.67 -8.22 30.46
N PHE A 812 32.68 -9.48 30.02
CA PHE A 812 32.07 -10.59 30.74
C PHE A 812 33.12 -11.49 31.40
N THR A 813 32.84 -11.97 32.60
CA THR A 813 33.57 -13.07 33.24
C THR A 813 32.67 -14.27 33.43
N LEU A 814 33.25 -15.45 33.29
CA LEU A 814 32.55 -16.69 33.62
C LEU A 814 32.29 -16.72 35.13
N ASP A 815 31.01 -16.76 35.49
CA ASP A 815 30.55 -16.80 36.87
C ASP A 815 30.30 -18.25 37.30
N THR A 816 29.36 -18.93 36.66
CA THR A 816 28.89 -20.27 37.07
C THR A 816 28.96 -21.26 35.92
N VAL A 817 29.38 -22.50 36.22
CA VAL A 817 29.33 -23.63 35.29
C VAL A 817 28.43 -24.71 35.88
N ILE A 818 27.40 -25.09 35.13
CA ILE A 818 26.44 -26.15 35.48
C ILE A 818 26.67 -27.32 34.53
N ALA A 819 27.24 -28.41 35.06
CA ALA A 819 27.56 -29.62 34.29
C ALA A 819 26.76 -30.86 34.73
N THR A 820 25.86 -30.71 35.71
CA THR A 820 25.06 -31.82 36.23
C THR A 820 23.57 -31.50 36.17
N ALA A 821 22.72 -32.52 36.07
CA ALA A 821 21.26 -32.43 36.20
C ALA A 821 20.81 -32.71 37.65
N GLY A 822 21.60 -32.30 38.64
CA GLY A 822 21.40 -32.64 40.05
C GLY A 822 21.96 -34.03 40.44
N GLY A 823 22.31 -34.19 41.72
CA GLY A 823 22.78 -35.47 42.29
C GLY A 823 24.05 -36.06 41.66
N GLY A 824 24.83 -35.28 40.90
CA GLY A 824 26.02 -35.75 40.18
C GLY A 824 25.77 -36.37 38.81
N THR A 825 24.52 -36.43 38.33
CA THR A 825 24.16 -36.93 36.99
C THR A 825 24.65 -35.94 35.93
N PRO A 826 25.35 -36.36 34.85
CA PRO A 826 25.75 -35.45 33.76
C PRO A 826 24.54 -34.75 33.12
N LEU A 827 24.71 -33.50 32.72
CA LEU A 827 23.61 -32.67 32.18
C LEU A 827 23.15 -33.10 30.77
N GLY A 828 24.07 -33.59 29.93
CA GLY A 828 23.81 -33.90 28.52
C GLY A 828 24.08 -32.72 27.57
N GLU A 829 23.93 -32.94 26.27
CA GLU A 829 24.01 -31.89 25.24
C GLU A 829 22.87 -30.89 25.48
N VAL A 830 23.18 -29.60 25.70
CA VAL A 830 22.17 -28.58 25.95
C VAL A 830 21.58 -28.12 24.62
N ARG A 831 20.31 -28.47 24.36
CA ARG A 831 19.61 -28.19 23.10
C ARG A 831 18.84 -26.87 23.13
N ALA A 832 18.23 -26.57 24.27
CA ALA A 832 17.54 -25.31 24.51
C ALA A 832 17.71 -24.87 25.97
N LEU A 833 17.67 -23.56 26.19
CA LEU A 833 17.65 -22.96 27.50
C LEU A 833 16.62 -21.84 27.53
N LEU A 834 16.03 -21.60 28.69
CA LEU A 834 15.01 -20.59 28.88
C LEU A 834 15.17 -19.96 30.27
N LEU A 835 15.11 -18.64 30.30
CA LEU A 835 15.24 -17.84 31.52
C LEU A 835 13.88 -17.24 31.86
N MET A 836 13.27 -17.70 32.95
CA MET A 836 11.98 -17.18 33.42
C MET A 836 11.79 -17.44 34.91
N ASP A 837 10.97 -16.63 35.57
CA ASP A 837 10.52 -16.87 36.94
C ASP A 837 9.45 -17.97 36.93
N VAL A 838 9.80 -19.14 37.45
CA VAL A 838 8.93 -20.33 37.55
C VAL A 838 8.86 -20.89 38.96
N VAL A 839 9.87 -20.65 39.80
CA VAL A 839 9.95 -21.14 41.16
C VAL A 839 10.52 -20.03 42.04
N ASP A 840 9.81 -19.69 43.11
CA ASP A 840 10.25 -18.73 44.11
C ASP A 840 11.69 -19.04 44.59
N SER A 841 12.45 -17.98 44.86
CA SER A 841 13.82 -18.07 45.36
C SER A 841 14.03 -18.84 46.67
N THR A 842 12.98 -19.10 47.43
CA THR A 842 12.97 -19.97 48.62
C THR A 842 12.73 -21.45 48.30
N GLY A 843 12.26 -21.76 47.09
CA GLY A 843 11.86 -23.10 46.66
C GLY A 843 10.47 -23.50 47.15
N THR A 844 9.63 -22.54 47.54
CA THR A 844 8.25 -22.75 48.02
C THR A 844 7.22 -22.00 47.18
N LEU A 845 5.95 -21.97 47.61
CA LEU A 845 4.83 -21.37 46.88
C LEU A 845 4.92 -19.84 46.93
N GLY A 846 5.18 -19.20 45.79
CA GLY A 846 5.28 -17.75 45.71
C GLY A 846 5.68 -17.24 44.32
N SER A 847 5.64 -15.92 44.18
CA SER A 847 6.24 -15.16 43.08
C SER A 847 7.29 -14.26 43.73
N ASP A 848 8.48 -14.14 43.14
CA ASP A 848 9.55 -13.27 43.67
C ASP A 848 9.23 -11.76 43.54
N LEU A 849 7.94 -11.37 43.51
CA LEU A 849 7.47 -9.99 43.43
C LEU A 849 8.02 -9.16 44.60
N PRO A 850 8.54 -7.95 44.34
CA PRO A 850 8.59 -7.25 43.06
C PRO A 850 9.85 -7.55 42.21
N ASN A 851 10.76 -8.41 42.66
CA ASN A 851 12.09 -8.61 42.08
C ASN A 851 12.14 -9.58 40.89
N ASN A 852 11.15 -10.47 40.72
CA ASN A 852 11.01 -11.42 39.61
C ASN A 852 12.32 -12.12 39.21
N TYR A 853 12.90 -12.88 40.13
CA TYR A 853 14.17 -13.56 39.86
C TYR A 853 13.99 -14.63 38.77
N GLN A 854 14.76 -14.50 37.69
CA GLN A 854 14.73 -15.50 36.61
C GLN A 854 15.42 -16.80 37.05
N ASP A 855 14.71 -17.91 36.90
CA ASP A 855 15.25 -19.26 36.99
C ASP A 855 15.81 -19.72 35.65
N LEU A 856 16.56 -20.81 35.69
CA LEU A 856 17.17 -21.42 34.53
C LEU A 856 16.53 -22.77 34.23
N ILE A 857 15.85 -22.85 33.09
CA ILE A 857 15.23 -24.06 32.56
C ILE A 857 16.10 -24.57 31.42
N ILE A 858 16.49 -25.84 31.49
CA ILE A 858 17.46 -26.46 30.58
C ILE A 858 16.83 -27.70 29.97
N ALA A 859 16.92 -27.81 28.65
CA ALA A 859 16.52 -28.99 27.89
C ALA A 859 17.76 -29.66 27.30
N THR A 860 17.93 -30.95 27.56
CA THR A 860 19.10 -31.70 27.10
C THR A 860 18.78 -32.99 26.36
N LYS A 861 19.75 -33.41 25.56
CA LYS A 861 19.84 -34.74 24.93
C LYS A 861 20.93 -35.54 25.64
N THR A 862 20.58 -36.74 26.09
CA THR A 862 21.47 -37.66 26.84
C THR A 862 21.66 -39.01 26.16
N GLY A 863 20.81 -39.37 25.21
CA GLY A 863 20.85 -40.65 24.49
C GLY A 863 20.78 -40.48 22.97
N SER A 864 21.42 -41.40 22.26
CA SER A 864 21.43 -41.46 20.78
C SER A 864 20.57 -42.63 20.27
N PHE A 865 20.24 -42.64 18.98
CA PHE A 865 19.45 -43.71 18.35
C PHE A 865 20.05 -45.10 18.67
N PRO A 866 19.23 -46.14 18.95
CA PRO A 866 17.77 -46.24 18.79
C PRO A 866 16.92 -45.69 19.94
N THR A 867 17.53 -45.31 21.05
CA THR A 867 16.84 -44.84 22.25
C THR A 867 17.27 -43.43 22.57
N TYR A 868 16.63 -42.46 21.92
CA TYR A 868 16.78 -41.08 22.29
C TYR A 868 16.22 -40.85 23.70
N THR A 869 17.04 -40.24 24.55
CA THR A 869 16.67 -39.80 25.89
C THR A 869 17.12 -38.37 26.11
N GLY A 870 16.44 -37.67 27.00
CA GLY A 870 16.73 -36.28 27.32
C GLY A 870 16.28 -35.91 28.73
N GLN A 871 16.50 -34.66 29.12
CA GLN A 871 16.13 -34.18 30.44
C GLN A 871 15.56 -32.76 30.36
N LEU A 872 14.56 -32.48 31.18
CA LEU A 872 14.11 -31.13 31.53
C LEU A 872 14.61 -30.83 32.95
N VAL A 873 15.53 -29.88 33.07
CA VAL A 873 16.21 -29.55 34.32
C VAL A 873 15.89 -28.12 34.71
N ILE A 874 15.49 -27.93 35.96
CA ILE A 874 15.13 -26.62 36.51
C ILE A 874 16.10 -26.28 37.62
N TYR A 875 16.74 -25.14 37.45
CA TYR A 875 17.65 -24.53 38.40
C TYR A 875 17.00 -23.24 38.89
N ARG A 876 16.54 -23.24 40.15
CA ARG A 876 15.96 -22.05 40.74
C ARG A 876 17.01 -21.06 41.22
N ARG A 877 16.70 -19.78 41.22
CA ARG A 877 17.60 -18.74 41.75
C ARG A 877 17.41 -18.57 43.25
N ALA A 878 18.42 -18.92 44.06
CA ALA A 878 18.30 -18.88 45.53
C ALA A 878 18.60 -17.50 46.16
N GLY A 879 17.88 -16.47 45.71
CA GLY A 879 17.93 -15.10 46.23
C GLY A 879 18.98 -14.21 45.55
N LEU A 880 19.20 -13.02 46.12
CA LEU A 880 19.96 -11.94 45.48
C LEU A 880 21.46 -12.25 45.34
N ASN A 881 22.05 -13.10 46.22
CA ASN A 881 23.50 -13.37 46.32
C ASN A 881 23.94 -14.84 46.13
N LYS A 882 23.03 -15.77 45.78
CA LYS A 882 23.41 -17.17 45.51
C LYS A 882 23.16 -17.54 44.05
N ARG A 883 24.21 -18.11 43.44
CA ARG A 883 24.17 -18.78 42.14
C ARG A 883 23.15 -19.93 42.16
N PHE A 884 22.57 -20.23 41.01
CA PHE A 884 21.50 -21.22 40.77
C PHE A 884 21.59 -22.50 41.61
N ILE A 885 20.46 -22.93 42.18
CA ILE A 885 20.32 -24.18 42.94
C ILE A 885 19.44 -25.15 42.15
N HIS A 886 19.84 -26.41 42.05
CA HIS A 886 19.03 -27.45 41.42
C HIS A 886 17.69 -27.60 42.15
N GLN A 887 16.59 -27.50 41.39
CA GLN A 887 15.23 -27.62 41.92
C GLN A 887 14.62 -28.97 41.54
N ALA A 888 14.63 -29.31 40.24
CA ALA A 888 14.00 -30.52 39.74
C ALA A 888 14.66 -31.01 38.44
N THR A 889 14.60 -32.32 38.21
CA THR A 889 14.98 -32.95 36.95
C THR A 889 13.91 -33.94 36.54
N TYR A 890 13.38 -33.78 35.33
CA TYR A 890 12.44 -34.70 34.72
C TYR A 890 13.14 -35.43 33.57
N ASN A 891 13.28 -36.75 33.69
CA ASN A 891 13.89 -37.57 32.65
C ASN A 891 12.86 -37.89 31.56
N ILE A 892 13.24 -37.67 30.31
CA ILE A 892 12.46 -38.03 29.13
C ILE A 892 13.05 -39.32 28.56
N SER A 893 12.28 -40.40 28.66
CA SER A 893 12.72 -41.76 28.27
C SER A 893 12.43 -42.11 26.81
N ASP A 894 11.57 -41.33 26.14
CA ASP A 894 11.05 -41.61 24.81
C ASP A 894 11.42 -40.55 23.76
N GLY A 895 12.42 -39.73 24.04
CA GLY A 895 12.85 -38.62 23.20
C GLY A 895 13.76 -37.62 23.91
N TYR A 896 14.05 -36.52 23.24
CA TYR A 896 14.71 -35.35 23.83
C TYR A 896 14.01 -34.06 23.41
N ILE A 897 14.23 -33.00 24.20
CA ILE A 897 13.62 -31.69 23.98
C ILE A 897 14.56 -30.85 23.10
N ASN A 898 14.04 -30.29 22.01
CA ASN A 898 14.76 -29.36 21.14
C ASN A 898 14.42 -27.91 21.45
N ALA A 899 13.19 -27.64 21.87
CA ALA A 899 12.65 -26.29 21.98
C ALA A 899 11.89 -26.12 23.29
N LEU A 900 12.07 -24.97 23.93
CA LEU A 900 11.40 -24.55 25.15
C LEU A 900 10.69 -23.23 24.90
N GLY A 901 9.54 -23.04 25.55
CA GLY A 901 8.80 -21.78 25.53
C GLY A 901 8.10 -21.51 26.85
N THR A 902 7.86 -20.23 27.10
CA THR A 902 7.01 -19.76 28.19
C THR A 902 5.56 -20.01 27.80
N TYR A 903 4.77 -20.61 28.68
CA TYR A 903 3.36 -20.81 28.41
C TYR A 903 2.55 -20.32 29.59
N ARG A 904 1.36 -19.75 29.33
CA ARG A 904 0.47 -19.29 30.40
C ARG A 904 -0.94 -19.78 30.12
N SER A 905 -1.20 -21.00 30.56
CA SER A 905 -2.44 -21.71 30.25
C SER A 905 -3.67 -21.20 31.02
N ARG A 906 -3.45 -20.55 32.17
CA ARG A 906 -4.46 -20.25 33.20
C ARG A 906 -4.67 -18.76 33.47
N GLY A 907 -4.11 -17.87 32.64
CA GLY A 907 -4.24 -16.42 32.80
C GLY A 907 -3.14 -15.77 33.66
N THR A 908 -3.19 -14.44 33.79
CA THR A 908 -2.10 -13.60 34.33
C THR A 908 -1.86 -13.74 35.84
N SER A 909 -2.81 -14.31 36.58
CA SER A 909 -2.75 -14.54 38.03
C SER A 909 -2.06 -15.84 38.43
N PHE A 910 -1.67 -16.68 37.45
CA PHE A 910 -0.97 -17.94 37.69
C PHE A 910 0.51 -17.87 37.30
N PRO A 911 1.38 -18.67 37.94
CA PRO A 911 2.78 -18.80 37.55
C PRO A 911 2.96 -19.26 36.10
N ASN A 912 4.15 -19.02 35.55
CA ASN A 912 4.47 -19.44 34.20
C ASN A 912 4.57 -20.98 34.13
N ASP A 913 3.95 -21.55 33.10
CA ASP A 913 4.04 -22.96 32.73
C ASP A 913 5.15 -23.13 31.66
N ILE A 914 5.54 -24.38 31.39
CA ILE A 914 6.60 -24.70 30.43
C ILE A 914 6.01 -25.52 29.28
N ILE A 915 6.22 -25.07 28.04
CA ILE A 915 5.95 -25.88 26.86
C ILE A 915 7.26 -26.37 26.23
N CYS A 916 7.27 -27.65 25.86
CA CYS A 916 8.41 -28.33 25.26
C CYS A 916 8.05 -28.86 23.88
N GLY A 917 8.95 -28.66 22.92
CA GLY A 917 8.95 -29.30 21.60
C GLY A 917 10.00 -30.40 21.55
N LEU A 918 9.59 -31.62 21.21
CA LEU A 918 10.42 -32.81 21.31
C LEU A 918 10.63 -33.50 19.96
N ARG A 919 11.78 -34.18 19.87
CA ARG A 919 11.94 -35.36 19.02
C ARG A 919 11.61 -36.60 19.85
N THR A 920 10.80 -37.49 19.30
CA THR A 920 10.46 -38.79 19.91
C THR A 920 11.15 -39.95 19.20
N ASN A 921 11.20 -41.12 19.84
CA ASN A 921 11.79 -42.32 19.24
C ASN A 921 11.02 -42.77 17.99
N GLY A 922 11.73 -42.82 16.86
CA GLY A 922 11.24 -43.35 15.59
C GLY A 922 11.72 -44.78 15.32
N SER A 923 11.18 -45.43 14.29
CA SER A 923 11.61 -46.77 13.87
C SER A 923 12.99 -46.79 13.19
N THR A 924 13.41 -45.65 12.63
CA THR A 924 14.71 -45.46 11.96
C THR A 924 15.32 -44.12 12.39
N VAL A 925 16.60 -43.89 12.09
CA VAL A 925 17.29 -42.61 12.36
C VAL A 925 16.62 -41.44 11.62
N ASP A 926 15.97 -41.72 10.49
CA ASP A 926 15.31 -40.71 9.64
C ASP A 926 13.78 -40.67 9.86
N ASP A 927 13.25 -41.37 10.87
CA ASP A 927 11.85 -41.27 11.29
C ASP A 927 11.72 -40.10 12.28
N TYR A 928 11.57 -38.89 11.73
CA TYR A 928 11.52 -37.62 12.47
C TYR A 928 10.16 -37.43 13.16
N LYS A 929 9.82 -38.26 14.15
CA LYS A 929 8.60 -38.07 14.95
C LYS A 929 8.79 -37.04 16.04
N GLY A 930 7.75 -36.27 16.34
CA GLY A 930 7.79 -35.29 17.42
C GLY A 930 6.50 -35.21 18.22
N ARG A 931 6.58 -34.45 19.31
CA ARG A 931 5.42 -34.07 20.11
C ARG A 931 5.62 -32.73 20.78
N LEU A 932 4.52 -32.09 21.12
CA LEU A 932 4.47 -31.03 22.12
C LEU A 932 4.12 -31.63 23.49
N SER A 933 4.76 -31.13 24.53
CA SER A 933 4.48 -31.48 25.92
C SER A 933 4.34 -30.22 26.76
N LEU A 934 3.22 -30.10 27.46
CA LEU A 934 2.92 -28.97 28.33
C LEU A 934 3.03 -29.41 29.80
N TRP A 935 3.83 -28.67 30.55
CA TRP A 935 4.14 -28.90 31.96
C TRP A 935 3.58 -27.75 32.78
N TYR A 936 2.48 -28.00 33.46
CA TYR A 936 1.90 -27.02 34.37
C TYR A 936 2.77 -26.86 35.59
N ASN A 937 2.89 -25.61 36.02
CA ASN A 937 3.44 -25.29 37.31
C ASN A 937 2.42 -25.66 38.40
N ASN A 938 2.80 -26.54 39.32
CA ASN A 938 1.93 -26.97 40.41
C ASN A 938 1.94 -26.00 41.61
N ASN A 939 2.68 -24.89 41.49
CA ASN A 939 2.90 -23.88 42.52
C ASN A 939 3.65 -24.41 43.76
N ASP A 940 4.23 -25.60 43.73
CA ASP A 940 5.00 -26.19 44.84
C ASP A 940 6.48 -26.43 44.46
N GLY A 941 6.94 -25.79 43.38
CA GLY A 941 8.26 -26.02 42.81
C GLY A 941 8.37 -27.31 41.99
N THR A 942 7.26 -28.01 41.75
CA THR A 942 7.15 -29.14 40.83
C THR A 942 6.33 -28.78 39.58
N PHE A 943 6.52 -29.56 38.52
CA PHE A 943 5.90 -29.38 37.21
C PHE A 943 5.35 -30.71 36.72
N GLY A 944 4.25 -30.65 35.97
CA GLY A 944 3.65 -31.85 35.42
C GLY A 944 2.71 -32.59 36.39
N SER A 945 2.28 -33.78 36.00
CA SER A 945 1.59 -34.73 36.88
C SER A 945 2.51 -35.92 37.13
N THR A 946 2.96 -36.12 38.37
CA THR A 946 3.75 -37.30 38.79
C THR A 946 5.00 -37.56 37.92
N GLY A 947 5.75 -36.50 37.58
CA GLY A 947 6.99 -36.61 36.78
C GLY A 947 6.78 -36.73 35.26
N ALA A 948 5.56 -36.53 34.77
CA ALA A 948 5.19 -36.54 33.36
C ALA A 948 4.48 -35.22 32.97
N PRO A 949 4.46 -34.82 31.68
CA PRO A 949 3.73 -33.63 31.25
C PRO A 949 2.22 -33.79 31.48
N ASN A 950 1.53 -32.69 31.77
CA ASN A 950 0.06 -32.70 31.94
C ASN A 950 -0.66 -32.95 30.63
N VAL A 951 -0.15 -32.39 29.54
CA VAL A 951 -0.72 -32.54 28.20
C VAL A 951 0.38 -32.91 27.22
N SER A 952 0.10 -33.84 26.32
CA SER A 952 0.97 -34.10 25.18
C SER A 952 0.17 -34.24 23.89
N ARG A 953 0.74 -33.70 22.81
CA ARG A 953 0.15 -33.70 21.47
C ARG A 953 1.20 -34.16 20.48
N VAL A 954 0.92 -35.26 19.79
CA VAL A 954 1.79 -35.75 18.72
C VAL A 954 1.75 -34.74 17.57
N THR A 955 2.92 -34.44 17.01
CA THR A 955 3.05 -33.57 15.84
C THR A 955 3.36 -34.43 14.61
N GLU A 956 3.11 -33.89 13.42
CA GLU A 956 3.41 -34.58 12.15
C GLU A 956 4.92 -34.84 11.95
N GLY A 957 5.78 -34.11 12.66
CA GLY A 957 7.24 -34.23 12.58
C GLY A 957 7.96 -33.84 13.86
N GLU A 958 9.29 -33.94 13.87
CA GLU A 958 10.17 -33.47 14.95
C GLU A 958 9.98 -31.96 15.13
N VAL A 959 9.73 -31.52 16.37
CA VAL A 959 9.67 -30.10 16.69
C VAL A 959 11.09 -29.59 16.85
N LEU A 960 11.54 -28.70 15.97
CA LEU A 960 12.88 -28.09 16.04
C LEU A 960 12.89 -26.79 16.82
N CYS A 961 11.84 -25.99 16.68
CA CYS A 961 11.68 -24.70 17.33
C CYS A 961 10.21 -24.43 17.61
N LEU A 962 9.95 -23.56 18.58
CA LEU A 962 8.61 -23.09 18.91
C LEU A 962 8.66 -21.65 19.42
N SER A 963 7.51 -20.98 19.34
CA SER A 963 7.27 -19.70 19.99
C SER A 963 5.83 -19.67 20.50
N ALA A 964 5.64 -19.16 21.71
CA ALA A 964 4.35 -19.13 22.37
C ALA A 964 3.95 -17.67 22.62
N ASN A 965 2.82 -17.26 22.05
CA ASN A 965 2.30 -15.90 22.16
C ASN A 965 0.81 -15.89 21.75
N ASN A 966 0.11 -14.77 21.92
CA ASN A 966 -1.29 -14.63 21.53
C ASN A 966 -1.39 -14.35 20.01
N LEU A 967 -1.71 -15.36 19.20
CA LEU A 967 -1.68 -15.27 17.73
C LEU A 967 -3.04 -14.85 17.14
N ASN A 968 -4.15 -15.10 17.83
CA ASN A 968 -5.51 -14.79 17.34
C ASN A 968 -6.26 -13.71 18.16
N ILE A 969 -5.63 -13.13 19.18
CA ILE A 969 -6.16 -12.05 20.04
C ILE A 969 -7.31 -12.51 20.96
N ASP A 970 -7.35 -13.79 21.32
CA ASP A 970 -8.34 -14.31 22.28
C ASP A 970 -7.88 -14.22 23.74
N TYR A 971 -6.74 -13.55 23.99
CA TYR A 971 -6.04 -13.43 25.28
C TYR A 971 -5.48 -14.77 25.82
N MET A 972 -5.53 -15.83 25.02
CA MET A 972 -4.88 -17.10 25.29
C MET A 972 -3.49 -17.13 24.64
N ILE A 973 -2.64 -18.04 25.12
CA ILE A 973 -1.33 -18.27 24.54
C ILE A 973 -1.44 -19.39 23.52
N ASP A 974 -1.24 -19.04 22.26
CA ASP A 974 -1.12 -19.95 21.14
C ASP A 974 0.34 -20.37 20.95
N VAL A 975 0.55 -21.40 20.12
CA VAL A 975 1.90 -21.94 19.89
C VAL A 975 2.15 -22.05 18.39
N ALA A 976 3.15 -21.33 17.92
CA ALA A 976 3.73 -21.54 16.59
C ALA A 976 4.88 -22.53 16.69
N VAL A 977 4.91 -23.55 15.83
CA VAL A 977 5.96 -24.57 15.82
C VAL A 977 6.58 -24.74 14.44
N GLY A 978 7.88 -24.99 14.44
CA GLY A 978 8.63 -25.37 13.26
C GLY A 978 8.92 -26.86 13.28
N LEU A 979 8.52 -27.55 12.22
CA LEU A 979 8.59 -29.01 12.11
C LEU A 979 9.64 -29.45 11.08
N LYS A 980 10.15 -30.66 11.31
CA LYS A 980 10.95 -31.44 10.35
C LYS A 980 10.30 -32.80 10.11
N PHE A 981 9.98 -33.10 8.85
CA PHE A 981 9.43 -34.39 8.41
C PHE A 981 10.51 -35.29 7.79
N GLY A 982 11.54 -34.68 7.22
CA GLY A 982 12.66 -35.32 6.56
C GLY A 982 13.80 -34.34 6.36
N GLU A 983 14.92 -34.77 5.79
CA GLU A 983 16.00 -33.86 5.42
C GLU A 983 15.47 -32.74 4.50
N TYR A 984 15.60 -31.48 4.93
CA TYR A 984 15.11 -30.29 4.21
C TYR A 984 13.60 -30.26 3.91
N THR A 985 12.80 -31.06 4.60
CA THR A 985 11.34 -31.09 4.46
C THR A 985 10.69 -30.95 5.83
N GLY A 986 9.60 -30.20 5.90
CA GLY A 986 8.96 -29.81 7.15
C GLY A 986 7.79 -28.87 6.91
N GLY A 987 7.56 -27.97 7.86
CA GLY A 987 6.53 -26.94 7.74
C GLY A 987 6.31 -26.15 9.02
N THR A 988 5.45 -25.14 8.93
CA THR A 988 4.99 -24.34 10.08
C THR A 988 3.63 -24.84 10.53
N ARG A 989 3.37 -24.92 11.84
CA ARG A 989 2.03 -25.18 12.38
C ARG A 989 1.67 -24.19 13.48
N PHE A 990 0.46 -23.65 13.46
CA PHE A 990 -0.12 -22.82 14.51
C PHE A 990 -1.15 -23.61 15.30
N TYR A 991 -0.93 -23.70 16.61
CA TYR A 991 -1.84 -24.34 17.56
C TYR A 991 -2.60 -23.25 18.31
N TYR A 992 -3.82 -22.96 17.85
CA TYR A 992 -4.73 -22.01 18.50
C TYR A 992 -5.37 -22.64 19.72
N ASN A 993 -5.03 -22.14 20.90
CA ASN A 993 -5.31 -22.80 22.17
C ASN A 993 -6.48 -22.16 22.90
N THR A 994 -7.11 -22.96 23.75
CA THR A 994 -8.17 -22.47 24.65
C THR A 994 -7.70 -22.58 26.09
N SER A 995 -8.43 -21.94 27.02
CA SER A 995 -8.07 -21.94 28.45
C SER A 995 -7.79 -23.34 28.99
N GLY A 996 -6.57 -23.53 29.50
CA GLY A 996 -6.12 -24.82 30.04
C GLY A 996 -5.96 -25.96 29.03
N SER A 997 -5.96 -25.72 27.71
CA SER A 997 -5.86 -26.81 26.72
C SER A 997 -4.98 -26.47 25.52
N LEU A 998 -4.08 -27.40 25.18
CA LEU A 998 -3.31 -27.40 23.93
C LEU A 998 -4.14 -28.05 22.81
N ALA A 999 -4.26 -27.36 21.66
CA ALA A 999 -5.04 -27.81 20.51
C ALA A 999 -4.68 -29.23 20.05
N LEU A 1000 -5.66 -29.95 19.50
CA LEU A 1000 -5.48 -31.34 19.04
C LEU A 1000 -4.64 -31.44 17.77
N ALA A 1001 -4.70 -30.43 16.91
CA ALA A 1001 -3.95 -30.32 15.67
C ALA A 1001 -3.53 -28.85 15.48
N GLY A 1002 -2.45 -28.64 14.72
CA GLY A 1002 -2.02 -27.31 14.31
C GLY A 1002 -2.39 -27.05 12.84
N SER A 1003 -2.70 -25.81 12.50
CA SER A 1003 -2.98 -25.37 11.12
C SER A 1003 -1.72 -24.92 10.40
N ASP A 1004 -1.63 -25.12 9.09
CA ASP A 1004 -0.53 -24.61 8.26
C ASP A 1004 -0.84 -23.20 7.76
N PRO A 1005 -0.20 -22.14 8.27
CA PRO A 1005 -0.49 -20.77 7.86
C PRO A 1005 -0.07 -20.46 6.40
N SER A 1006 0.74 -21.32 5.77
CA SER A 1006 1.08 -21.16 4.35
C SER A 1006 0.10 -21.87 3.41
N GLY A 1007 -0.81 -22.70 3.94
CA GLY A 1007 -1.64 -23.62 3.18
C GLY A 1007 -0.80 -24.55 2.29
N GLY A 1008 0.27 -25.14 2.83
CA GLY A 1008 1.13 -26.11 2.13
C GLY A 1008 2.12 -25.52 1.11
N LYS A 1009 2.24 -24.19 0.99
CA LYS A 1009 3.17 -23.57 0.04
C LYS A 1009 4.64 -23.67 0.47
N TYR A 1010 4.90 -23.63 1.79
CA TYR A 1010 6.24 -23.70 2.35
C TYR A 1010 6.42 -24.99 3.14
N THR A 1011 7.09 -25.95 2.51
CA THR A 1011 7.23 -27.34 2.97
C THR A 1011 8.67 -27.69 3.37
N GLY A 1012 9.53 -26.70 3.55
CA GLY A 1012 10.90 -26.87 4.01
C GLY A 1012 10.97 -27.13 5.50
N GLU A 1013 12.13 -27.60 5.98
CA GLU A 1013 12.34 -27.76 7.41
C GLU A 1013 12.46 -26.40 8.11
N VAL A 1014 11.71 -26.20 9.18
CA VAL A 1014 11.66 -24.93 9.90
C VAL A 1014 12.58 -24.98 11.12
N VAL A 1015 13.63 -24.17 11.10
CA VAL A 1015 14.76 -24.26 12.06
C VAL A 1015 14.58 -23.31 13.23
N THR A 1016 13.98 -22.16 12.98
CA THR A 1016 13.80 -21.11 13.99
C THR A 1016 12.47 -20.40 13.77
N ILE A 1017 11.79 -20.07 14.87
CA ILE A 1017 10.54 -19.31 14.90
C ILE A 1017 10.64 -18.29 16.01
N ARG A 1018 10.16 -17.07 15.75
CA ARG A 1018 9.96 -16.03 16.76
C ARG A 1018 8.62 -15.35 16.50
N SER A 1019 7.93 -15.00 17.57
CA SER A 1019 6.66 -14.27 17.51
C SER A 1019 6.77 -12.97 18.29
N LYS A 1020 6.61 -11.84 17.62
CA LYS A 1020 6.67 -10.49 18.22
C LYS A 1020 5.78 -9.57 17.40
N THR A 1021 5.29 -8.50 18.03
CA THR A 1021 4.53 -7.47 17.33
C THR A 1021 5.50 -6.63 16.48
N LEU A 1022 5.53 -6.85 15.17
CA LEU A 1022 6.44 -6.15 14.27
C LEU A 1022 5.93 -4.73 13.95
N ARG A 1023 4.63 -4.47 14.12
CA ARG A 1023 4.02 -3.16 13.95
C ARG A 1023 3.76 -2.51 15.31
N PRO A 1024 4.60 -1.56 15.77
CA PRO A 1024 4.34 -0.87 17.03
C PRO A 1024 2.95 -0.23 17.00
N TYR A 1025 2.28 -0.23 18.15
CA TYR A 1025 0.89 0.21 18.37
C TYR A 1025 -0.24 -0.76 17.99
N THR A 1026 0.08 -1.96 17.48
CA THR A 1026 -0.90 -3.05 17.34
C THR A 1026 -0.82 -4.00 18.53
N THR A 1027 -1.92 -4.70 18.86
CA THR A 1027 -1.92 -5.78 19.86
C THR A 1027 -1.68 -7.16 19.22
N LYS A 1028 -1.57 -7.21 17.89
CA LYS A 1028 -1.42 -8.45 17.12
C LYS A 1028 0.03 -8.87 17.07
N VAL A 1029 0.24 -10.17 17.07
CA VAL A 1029 1.57 -10.79 17.06
C VAL A 1029 1.84 -11.33 15.68
N ASP A 1030 2.93 -10.91 15.05
CA ASP A 1030 3.41 -11.50 13.82
C ASP A 1030 4.36 -12.68 14.13
N VAL A 1031 4.45 -13.64 13.22
CA VAL A 1031 5.32 -14.80 13.37
C VAL A 1031 6.36 -14.81 12.25
N VAL A 1032 7.62 -14.74 12.64
CA VAL A 1032 8.77 -14.82 11.74
C VAL A 1032 9.37 -16.21 11.83
N VAL A 1033 9.61 -16.80 10.66
CA VAL A 1033 10.01 -18.19 10.50
C VAL A 1033 11.24 -18.28 9.61
N GLY A 1034 12.26 -19.00 10.06
CA GLY A 1034 13.44 -19.34 9.26
C GLY A 1034 13.36 -20.77 8.74
N GLU A 1035 13.22 -20.91 7.42
CA GLU A 1035 13.05 -22.19 6.73
C GLU A 1035 14.31 -22.57 5.93
N ARG A 1036 14.59 -23.87 5.83
CA ARG A 1036 15.57 -24.46 4.91
C ARG A 1036 14.90 -25.46 3.98
N PHE A 1037 15.29 -25.46 2.71
CA PHE A 1037 14.71 -26.37 1.71
C PHE A 1037 15.73 -26.75 0.63
N LEU A 1038 15.44 -27.79 -0.15
CA LEU A 1038 16.23 -28.18 -1.32
C LEU A 1038 15.59 -27.68 -2.61
N SER A 1039 16.41 -27.15 -3.51
CA SER A 1039 16.03 -26.87 -4.89
C SER A 1039 17.16 -27.30 -5.82
N GLY A 1040 16.85 -28.12 -6.83
CA GLY A 1040 17.87 -28.65 -7.76
C GLY A 1040 18.99 -29.46 -7.08
N GLY A 1041 18.72 -30.07 -5.92
CA GLY A 1041 19.71 -30.81 -5.13
C GLY A 1041 20.63 -29.93 -4.27
N VAL A 1042 20.41 -28.61 -4.22
CA VAL A 1042 21.18 -27.70 -3.38
C VAL A 1042 20.30 -27.09 -2.28
N GLY A 1043 20.88 -26.91 -1.09
CA GLY A 1043 20.18 -26.34 0.07
C GLY A 1043 20.12 -24.82 0.03
N TYR A 1044 18.94 -24.26 0.30
CA TYR A 1044 18.65 -22.83 0.38
C TYR A 1044 18.00 -22.49 1.73
N GLY A 1045 17.96 -21.20 2.05
CA GLY A 1045 17.20 -20.65 3.17
C GLY A 1045 16.12 -19.68 2.68
N ARG A 1046 15.14 -19.39 3.53
CA ARG A 1046 14.28 -18.21 3.42
C ARG A 1046 13.75 -17.78 4.78
N VAL A 1047 13.38 -16.51 4.90
CA VAL A 1047 12.61 -16.00 6.04
C VAL A 1047 11.16 -15.81 5.59
N ILE A 1048 10.20 -16.30 6.36
CA ILE A 1048 8.76 -16.15 6.09
C ILE A 1048 8.16 -15.39 7.26
N ILE A 1049 7.43 -14.32 6.96
CA ILE A 1049 6.76 -13.46 7.92
C ILE A 1049 5.27 -13.66 7.72
N TYR A 1050 4.64 -14.35 8.66
CA TYR A 1050 3.18 -14.44 8.76
C TYR A 1050 2.69 -13.23 9.54
N HIS A 1051 1.83 -12.43 8.92
CA HIS A 1051 1.48 -11.12 9.45
C HIS A 1051 -0.01 -10.89 9.61
N HIS A 1052 -0.37 -10.08 10.60
CA HIS A 1052 -1.74 -9.63 10.81
C HIS A 1052 -1.83 -8.12 10.51
N LYS A 1053 -2.65 -7.70 9.54
CA LYS A 1053 -2.72 -6.29 9.10
C LYS A 1053 -3.65 -5.37 9.93
N TYR A 1054 -4.42 -5.89 10.89
CA TYR A 1054 -5.33 -5.06 11.69
C TYR A 1054 -4.76 -4.67 13.06
#